data_AF-A0AAF0IRL5-F1
#
_entry.id   AF-A0AAF0IRL5-F1
#
_cell.length_a   1.000
_cell.length_b   1.000
_cell.length_c   1.000
_cell.angle_alpha   90.00
_cell.angle_beta   90.00
_cell.angle_gamma   90.00
#
_symmetry.space_group_name_H-M   'P 1'
#
loop_
_entity.id
_entity.type
_entity.pdbx_description
1 polymer ?
#
loop_
_entity_poly.entity_id
_entity_poly.type
_entity_poly.pdbx_seq_one_letter_code
_entity_poly.pdbx_strand_id
1 'polypeptide(L)'
;MQTKRSLCPVTDGSFFERIAEVSPDAYAHAPDAKTLAAALWPLRDSQTISVVDPENEELRSSLRVIYTPGHAADHASLLLEEDNILLTGDNVLGRGSTVFEDLILYLRSIQRSQALLSRRETTPRGVYGTPITGVPGENVLFPGHGPVISKGRDTLRRYIRHRIEREEQLLALLTGEPGDKAFETQAVAFPENVLAARLRSQLPRHSWTLHQLIAVLYANYELKMYPAVARGLLLHLQKLSRDSDEQPSAPFYLVEPLPSTTWARNKRLVRKASKMSNIQKVQGRIIIDSRGNPTVEVDIVTPKGLFRAGVPSGASTGIHEAVELRDKDDSKWVGKGVDKAVANVNDVIGPELIKSGIPVTSQKEIDDFLIKLDGTPNKGKLGANAILGVSIAVAKAGAGEKGVPLYAYLSELSNTKKPYVLPAPAMNVINGGSHAGNSLAFQEFMIVPTGAKTFTEAIRMGTEVYHNLKKVIKSKYGIDATNVGDEGGFAPNVKSADEALDLLLEAISKAGYEGKVNISLDVASSEFYKDGKYDLDFKNPNSDPSKWISGKELAQIYMGYIKKYPIISIEDPFDQDDWEAWSTLRAEAGITIIGDDLTVTNPLRIKTAVEKKACNGLLLKINQIGTISESIQAAQLAQSDNWAVMVSHRSGETEDTTISDVAVALNSGIIKTGAPARSERVAKYNALLRIESTEPDAVYAGIDGFTHGDEAPKVIRQ
;
A
#
# COMPACT_ATOMS: atom_id res chain seq x y z
N MET A 1 -10.01 51.48 -37.70
CA MET A 1 -10.70 50.72 -38.77
C MET A 1 -11.13 49.37 -38.22
N GLN A 2 -12.28 48.87 -38.66
CA GLN A 2 -12.72 47.51 -38.34
C GLN A 2 -11.92 46.49 -39.14
N THR A 3 -11.53 45.38 -38.51
CA THR A 3 -11.48 44.08 -39.19
C THR A 3 -12.08 43.03 -38.25
N LYS A 4 -13.34 42.69 -38.49
CA LYS A 4 -13.94 41.46 -37.95
C LYS A 4 -13.06 40.29 -38.39
N ARG A 5 -12.61 39.43 -37.48
CA ARG A 5 -12.40 38.02 -37.80
C ARG A 5 -13.60 37.25 -37.25
N SER A 6 -14.27 36.55 -38.15
CA SER A 6 -15.50 35.80 -37.88
C SER A 6 -15.23 34.63 -36.96
N LEU A 7 -16.09 34.46 -35.95
CA LEU A 7 -16.33 33.15 -35.35
C LEU A 7 -16.78 32.21 -36.47
N CYS A 8 -15.91 31.27 -36.85
CA CYS A 8 -16.30 30.14 -37.68
C CYS A 8 -16.75 29.02 -36.73
N PRO A 9 -18.03 28.62 -36.71
CA PRO A 9 -18.44 27.48 -35.91
C PRO A 9 -17.87 26.22 -36.56
N VAL A 10 -16.88 25.59 -35.92
CA VAL A 10 -16.40 24.26 -36.32
C VAL A 10 -17.38 23.21 -35.80
N THR A 11 -18.64 23.31 -36.23
CA THR A 11 -19.55 22.18 -36.33
C THR A 11 -19.39 21.62 -37.74
N ASP A 12 -18.22 21.06 -38.03
CA ASP A 12 -18.01 20.34 -39.28
C ASP A 12 -18.85 19.06 -39.24
N GLY A 13 -19.67 18.84 -40.28
CA GLY A 13 -20.51 17.66 -40.42
C GLY A 13 -19.71 16.37 -40.48
N SER A 14 -18.43 16.45 -40.83
CA SER A 14 -17.54 15.30 -41.02
C SER A 14 -17.42 14.36 -39.82
N PHE A 15 -17.70 14.80 -38.59
CA PHE A 15 -17.75 13.88 -37.43
C PHE A 15 -19.02 13.01 -37.42
N PHE A 16 -20.19 13.62 -37.67
CA PHE A 16 -21.45 12.87 -37.78
C PHE A 16 -21.47 11.96 -39.02
N GLU A 17 -20.82 12.38 -40.10
CA GLU A 17 -20.63 11.55 -41.30
C GLU A 17 -19.71 10.35 -41.02
N ARG A 18 -18.60 10.53 -40.27
CA ARG A 18 -17.74 9.41 -39.82
C ARG A 18 -18.46 8.40 -38.94
N ILE A 19 -19.40 8.83 -38.08
CA ILE A 19 -20.24 7.90 -37.30
C ILE A 19 -21.23 7.13 -38.20
N ALA A 20 -21.57 7.61 -39.39
CA ALA A 20 -22.48 6.93 -40.32
C ALA A 20 -21.85 5.72 -41.04
N GLU A 21 -20.52 5.64 -41.12
CA GLU A 21 -19.81 4.61 -41.89
C GLU A 21 -19.56 3.28 -41.13
N VAL A 22 -19.62 3.27 -39.78
CA VAL A 22 -19.50 2.02 -39.00
C VAL A 22 -20.77 1.18 -39.15
N SER A 23 -20.61 -0.06 -39.64
CA SER A 23 -21.69 -0.94 -40.13
C SER A 23 -22.97 -0.96 -39.25
N PRO A 24 -24.17 -1.02 -39.86
CA PRO A 24 -25.42 -1.35 -39.16
C PRO A 24 -25.37 -2.64 -38.33
N ASP A 25 -24.44 -3.56 -38.62
CA ASP A 25 -24.27 -4.81 -37.87
C ASP A 25 -23.69 -4.62 -36.46
N ALA A 26 -23.24 -3.43 -36.08
CA ALA A 26 -22.87 -3.10 -34.70
C ALA A 26 -24.04 -3.31 -33.70
N TYR A 27 -25.29 -3.29 -34.19
CA TYR A 27 -26.50 -3.65 -33.44
C TYR A 27 -27.03 -5.06 -33.78
N ALA A 28 -26.40 -5.80 -34.68
CA ALA A 28 -26.74 -7.20 -35.00
C ALA A 28 -26.19 -8.20 -33.95
N HIS A 29 -25.47 -7.73 -32.94
CA HIS A 29 -24.97 -8.50 -31.81
C HIS A 29 -25.87 -8.50 -30.56
N ALA A 30 -27.16 -8.13 -30.70
CA ALA A 30 -28.16 -8.86 -29.92
C ALA A 30 -27.99 -10.35 -30.27
N PRO A 31 -27.75 -11.26 -29.29
CA PRO A 31 -27.19 -12.57 -29.56
C PRO A 31 -28.05 -13.32 -30.58
N ASP A 32 -27.40 -13.73 -31.69
CA ASP A 32 -28.08 -14.39 -32.80
C ASP A 32 -28.80 -15.65 -32.32
N ALA A 33 -29.90 -16.02 -32.98
CA ALA A 33 -30.76 -17.13 -32.53
C ALA A 33 -30.09 -18.52 -32.59
N LYS A 34 -28.78 -18.62 -32.82
CA LYS A 34 -28.00 -19.85 -32.93
C LYS A 34 -26.86 -19.96 -31.91
N THR A 35 -26.58 -18.93 -31.12
CA THR A 35 -25.59 -19.01 -30.03
C THR A 35 -26.20 -19.54 -28.73
N LEU A 36 -25.43 -20.32 -27.96
CA LEU A 36 -25.88 -20.88 -26.68
C LEU A 36 -26.25 -19.78 -25.65
N ALA A 37 -25.64 -18.59 -25.76
CA ALA A 37 -26.00 -17.41 -24.98
C ALA A 37 -27.39 -16.87 -25.30
N ALA A 38 -27.88 -16.99 -26.56
CA ALA A 38 -29.22 -16.54 -26.94
C ALA A 38 -30.35 -17.39 -26.34
N ALA A 39 -30.07 -18.64 -25.97
CA ALA A 39 -31.03 -19.49 -25.24
C ALA A 39 -31.23 -19.06 -23.79
N LEU A 40 -30.33 -18.21 -23.27
CA LEU A 40 -30.23 -17.83 -21.86
C LEU A 40 -30.34 -16.30 -21.63
N TRP A 41 -30.41 -15.52 -22.70
CA TRP A 41 -30.69 -14.09 -22.67
C TRP A 41 -32.14 -13.82 -23.15
N PRO A 42 -33.12 -13.60 -22.23
CA PRO A 42 -34.54 -13.57 -22.57
C PRO A 42 -35.03 -12.24 -23.16
N LEU A 43 -34.19 -11.19 -23.15
CA LEU A 43 -34.59 -9.82 -23.48
C LEU A 43 -34.00 -9.36 -24.83
N ARG A 44 -34.85 -9.26 -25.86
CA ARG A 44 -34.44 -8.84 -27.21
C ARG A 44 -34.54 -7.33 -27.37
N ASP A 45 -33.69 -6.76 -28.21
CA ASP A 45 -33.74 -5.31 -28.46
C ASP A 45 -35.09 -4.87 -29.04
N SER A 46 -35.61 -3.74 -28.54
CA SER A 46 -36.94 -3.20 -28.83
C SER A 46 -38.11 -4.14 -28.46
N GLN A 47 -37.90 -5.22 -27.71
CA GLN A 47 -38.97 -6.02 -27.14
C GLN A 47 -39.77 -5.17 -26.14
N THR A 48 -41.06 -5.06 -26.36
CA THR A 48 -41.99 -4.49 -25.38
C THR A 48 -42.52 -5.61 -24.48
N ILE A 49 -42.25 -5.50 -23.19
CA ILE A 49 -42.79 -6.35 -22.12
C ILE A 49 -44.00 -5.62 -21.55
N SER A 50 -45.17 -6.25 -21.60
CA SER A 50 -46.35 -5.72 -20.90
C SER A 50 -46.25 -6.12 -19.43
N VAL A 51 -46.17 -5.12 -18.55
CA VAL A 51 -46.20 -5.27 -17.10
C VAL A 51 -47.64 -5.08 -16.65
N VAL A 52 -48.22 -6.11 -16.03
CA VAL A 52 -49.57 -6.08 -15.47
C VAL A 52 -49.46 -6.08 -13.95
N ASP A 53 -50.27 -5.27 -13.29
CA ASP A 53 -50.46 -5.34 -11.83
C ASP A 53 -51.25 -6.62 -11.48
N PRO A 54 -50.70 -7.55 -10.67
CA PRO A 54 -51.42 -8.74 -10.25
C PRO A 54 -52.68 -8.46 -9.40
N GLU A 55 -52.81 -7.27 -8.82
CA GLU A 55 -53.99 -6.86 -8.04
C GLU A 55 -55.00 -6.04 -8.86
N ASN A 56 -54.62 -5.59 -10.07
CA ASN A 56 -55.49 -4.82 -10.96
C ASN A 56 -55.12 -5.01 -12.44
N GLU A 57 -55.76 -5.98 -13.11
CA GLU A 57 -55.46 -6.32 -14.51
C GLU A 57 -55.74 -5.21 -15.54
N GLU A 58 -56.44 -4.12 -15.16
CA GLU A 58 -56.65 -2.94 -16.01
C GLU A 58 -55.42 -2.01 -15.99
N LEU A 59 -54.62 -2.02 -14.91
CA LEU A 59 -53.37 -1.27 -14.82
C LEU A 59 -52.25 -2.01 -15.57
N ARG A 60 -51.92 -1.48 -16.76
CA ARG A 60 -50.92 -2.04 -17.67
C ARG A 60 -49.91 -0.98 -18.07
N SER A 61 -48.65 -1.24 -17.76
CA SER A 61 -47.49 -0.45 -18.19
C SER A 61 -46.70 -1.23 -19.26
N SER A 62 -45.89 -0.54 -20.08
CA SER A 62 -45.07 -1.19 -21.09
C SER A 62 -43.60 -0.79 -20.98
N LEU A 63 -42.77 -1.79 -20.68
CA LEU A 63 -41.32 -1.66 -20.64
C LEU A 63 -40.75 -2.08 -21.99
N ARG A 64 -40.23 -1.13 -22.77
CA ARG A 64 -39.41 -1.44 -23.94
C ARG A 64 -37.96 -1.66 -23.53
N VAL A 65 -37.44 -2.85 -23.84
CA VAL A 65 -36.01 -3.17 -23.77
C VAL A 65 -35.28 -2.36 -24.83
N ILE A 66 -34.29 -1.57 -24.41
CA ILE A 66 -33.40 -0.82 -25.29
C ILE A 66 -32.00 -1.40 -25.11
N TYR A 67 -31.51 -2.15 -26.10
CA TYR A 67 -30.12 -2.62 -26.10
C TYR A 67 -29.18 -1.41 -26.19
N THR A 68 -28.31 -1.26 -25.19
CA THR A 68 -27.42 -0.13 -24.97
C THR A 68 -26.00 -0.61 -24.70
N PRO A 69 -25.36 -1.29 -25.68
CA PRO A 69 -23.99 -1.77 -25.55
C PRO A 69 -23.00 -0.60 -25.40
N GLY A 70 -21.84 -0.90 -24.83
CA GLY A 70 -20.73 0.05 -24.67
C GLY A 70 -20.20 0.06 -23.24
N HIS A 71 -21.07 0.05 -22.22
CA HIS A 71 -20.63 -0.24 -20.84
C HIS A 71 -20.17 -1.70 -20.70
N ALA A 72 -20.97 -2.61 -21.25
CA ALA A 72 -20.65 -4.01 -21.50
C ALA A 72 -21.30 -4.42 -22.83
N ALA A 73 -20.81 -5.50 -23.46
CA ALA A 73 -21.35 -5.99 -24.73
C ALA A 73 -22.83 -6.45 -24.67
N ASP A 74 -23.36 -6.84 -23.51
CA ASP A 74 -24.73 -7.31 -23.30
C ASP A 74 -25.66 -6.28 -22.62
N HIS A 75 -25.17 -5.07 -22.33
CA HIS A 75 -25.92 -4.09 -21.55
C HIS A 75 -27.23 -3.63 -22.22
N ALA A 76 -28.31 -3.56 -21.45
CA ALA A 76 -29.60 -3.02 -21.87
C ALA A 76 -30.18 -2.05 -20.84
N SER A 77 -30.84 -1.00 -21.34
CA SER A 77 -31.66 -0.06 -20.57
C SER A 77 -33.14 -0.38 -20.77
N LEU A 78 -34.00 -0.02 -19.81
CA LEU A 78 -35.45 -0.24 -19.92
C LEU A 78 -36.16 1.11 -20.01
N LEU A 79 -36.97 1.32 -21.04
CA LEU A 79 -37.81 2.51 -21.23
C LEU A 79 -39.24 2.17 -20.83
N LEU A 80 -39.77 2.88 -19.82
CA LEU A 80 -41.20 2.90 -19.52
C LEU A 80 -41.87 3.89 -20.49
N GLU A 81 -42.62 3.37 -21.47
CA GLU A 81 -43.07 4.16 -22.62
C GLU A 81 -44.21 5.14 -22.28
N GLU A 82 -45.01 4.81 -21.27
CA GLU A 82 -46.10 5.65 -20.77
C GLU A 82 -45.56 6.94 -20.13
N ASP A 83 -44.53 6.80 -19.28
CA ASP A 83 -44.02 7.86 -18.40
C ASP A 83 -42.74 8.54 -18.88
N ASN A 84 -42.17 8.08 -20.00
CA ASN A 84 -40.91 8.56 -20.57
C ASN A 84 -39.73 8.45 -19.57
N ILE A 85 -39.72 7.38 -18.77
CA ILE A 85 -38.69 7.08 -17.77
C ILE A 85 -37.71 6.07 -18.33
N LEU A 86 -36.41 6.37 -18.26
CA LEU A 86 -35.36 5.45 -18.69
C LEU A 86 -34.58 4.90 -17.48
N LEU A 87 -34.73 3.60 -17.22
CA LEU A 87 -33.86 2.86 -16.32
C LEU A 87 -32.55 2.59 -17.05
N THR A 88 -31.51 3.32 -16.67
CA THR A 88 -30.26 3.41 -17.44
C THR A 88 -29.23 2.35 -17.08
N GLY A 89 -29.37 1.66 -15.93
CA GLY A 89 -28.34 0.77 -15.43
C GLY A 89 -27.04 1.53 -15.18
N ASP A 90 -25.90 0.92 -15.47
CA ASP A 90 -24.59 1.58 -15.26
C ASP A 90 -24.12 2.39 -16.48
N ASN A 91 -24.84 2.30 -17.62
CA ASN A 91 -24.62 3.11 -18.83
C ASN A 91 -24.71 4.63 -18.56
N VAL A 92 -25.52 5.05 -17.58
CA VAL A 92 -25.57 6.44 -17.08
C VAL A 92 -25.69 6.45 -15.57
N LEU A 93 -24.79 7.14 -14.88
CA LEU A 93 -24.77 7.21 -13.42
C LEU A 93 -25.20 8.58 -12.90
N GLY A 94 -25.92 8.58 -11.77
CA GLY A 94 -26.31 9.79 -11.06
C GLY A 94 -25.14 10.44 -10.31
N ARG A 95 -24.13 9.64 -9.95
CA ARG A 95 -22.86 10.07 -9.35
C ARG A 95 -21.79 9.03 -9.68
N GLY A 96 -20.56 9.46 -9.94
CA GLY A 96 -19.46 8.60 -10.37
C GLY A 96 -19.17 8.73 -11.87
N SER A 97 -18.50 7.73 -12.44
CA SER A 97 -18.17 7.67 -13.88
C SER A 97 -18.55 6.30 -14.44
N THR A 98 -19.25 6.28 -15.56
CA THR A 98 -19.42 5.06 -16.37
C THR A 98 -18.12 4.75 -17.10
N VAL A 99 -17.64 3.52 -16.94
CA VAL A 99 -16.57 2.92 -17.78
C VAL A 99 -17.23 2.29 -19.01
N PHE A 100 -16.57 2.32 -20.16
CA PHE A 100 -17.05 1.71 -21.39
C PHE A 100 -15.93 0.89 -22.05
N GLU A 101 -16.28 -0.29 -22.56
CA GLU A 101 -15.42 -1.16 -23.36
C GLU A 101 -15.24 -0.59 -24.78
N ASP A 102 -16.28 0.04 -25.32
CA ASP A 102 -16.30 0.66 -26.65
C ASP A 102 -16.97 2.04 -26.58
N LEU A 103 -16.22 3.08 -26.93
CA LEU A 103 -16.70 4.48 -26.90
C LEU A 103 -17.72 4.79 -28.00
N ILE A 104 -17.59 4.19 -29.19
CA ILE A 104 -18.48 4.46 -30.33
C ILE A 104 -19.83 3.80 -30.08
N LEU A 105 -19.85 2.54 -29.63
CA LEU A 105 -21.06 1.87 -29.17
C LEU A 105 -21.69 2.60 -27.98
N TYR A 106 -20.89 3.01 -26.99
CA TYR A 106 -21.38 3.79 -25.85
C TYR A 106 -22.03 5.11 -26.29
N LEU A 107 -21.38 5.91 -27.14
CA LEU A 107 -21.94 7.17 -27.63
C LEU A 107 -23.21 6.95 -28.47
N ARG A 108 -23.23 5.94 -29.35
CA ARG A 108 -24.42 5.53 -30.10
C ARG A 108 -25.56 5.11 -29.16
N SER A 109 -25.27 4.40 -28.08
CA SER A 109 -26.23 4.02 -27.04
C SER A 109 -26.79 5.22 -26.28
N ILE A 110 -25.95 6.18 -25.88
CA ILE A 110 -26.39 7.42 -25.21
C ILE A 110 -27.21 8.31 -26.16
N GLN A 111 -26.82 8.40 -27.44
CA GLN A 111 -27.60 9.08 -28.49
C GLN A 111 -28.96 8.41 -28.72
N ARG A 112 -28.99 7.07 -28.77
CA ARG A 112 -30.23 6.28 -28.88
C ARG A 112 -31.16 6.54 -27.69
N SER A 113 -30.64 6.47 -26.46
CA SER A 113 -31.38 6.82 -25.24
C SER A 113 -31.93 8.26 -25.29
N GLN A 114 -31.13 9.22 -25.75
CA GLN A 114 -31.54 10.62 -25.90
C GLN A 114 -32.65 10.82 -26.95
N ALA A 115 -32.58 10.10 -28.07
CA ALA A 115 -33.57 10.16 -29.16
C ALA A 115 -34.90 9.47 -28.82
N LEU A 116 -34.88 8.47 -27.93
CA LEU A 116 -36.09 7.84 -27.41
C LEU A 116 -36.83 8.77 -26.44
N LEU A 117 -36.08 9.40 -25.54
CA LEU A 117 -36.58 10.40 -24.59
C LEU A 117 -37.13 11.67 -25.26
N SER A 118 -36.79 11.95 -26.52
CA SER A 118 -37.29 13.15 -27.21
C SER A 118 -38.72 13.07 -27.75
N ARG A 119 -39.50 12.04 -27.40
CA ARG A 119 -40.79 11.75 -28.05
C ARG A 119 -42.05 12.18 -27.29
N ARG A 120 -41.96 12.58 -26.01
CA ARG A 120 -43.09 13.13 -25.23
C ARG A 120 -42.62 14.18 -24.22
N GLU A 121 -43.34 15.30 -24.16
CA GLU A 121 -43.25 16.30 -23.08
C GLU A 121 -44.37 16.02 -22.08
N THR A 122 -44.12 15.12 -21.12
CA THR A 122 -45.09 14.72 -20.10
C THR A 122 -44.40 14.59 -18.75
N THR A 123 -45.02 15.12 -17.69
CA THR A 123 -44.58 14.86 -16.31
C THR A 123 -44.61 13.35 -16.05
N PRO A 124 -43.50 12.73 -15.62
CA PRO A 124 -43.46 11.30 -15.35
C PRO A 124 -44.46 10.91 -14.27
N ARG A 125 -45.30 9.95 -14.57
CA ARG A 125 -46.08 9.24 -13.56
C ARG A 125 -45.30 7.96 -13.20
N GLY A 126 -45.66 7.30 -12.12
CA GLY A 126 -45.16 5.99 -11.78
C GLY A 126 -45.95 4.91 -12.53
N VAL A 127 -45.53 3.65 -12.33
CA VAL A 127 -46.15 2.43 -12.90
C VAL A 127 -47.68 2.33 -12.68
N TYR A 128 -48.24 3.14 -11.77
CA TYR A 128 -49.65 3.20 -11.38
C TYR A 128 -50.34 4.55 -11.67
N GLY A 129 -49.73 5.43 -12.48
CA GLY A 129 -50.30 6.73 -12.84
C GLY A 129 -50.20 7.82 -11.75
N THR A 130 -49.66 7.50 -10.57
CA THR A 130 -49.32 8.46 -9.51
C THR A 130 -48.17 9.37 -9.95
N PRO A 131 -48.23 10.71 -9.79
CA PRO A 131 -47.08 11.57 -10.07
C PRO A 131 -45.87 11.17 -9.22
N ILE A 132 -44.67 11.11 -9.80
CA ILE A 132 -43.45 10.87 -9.01
C ILE A 132 -43.12 12.14 -8.22
N THR A 133 -43.56 12.17 -6.97
CA THR A 133 -43.36 13.31 -6.06
C THR A 133 -41.87 13.57 -5.82
N GLY A 134 -41.49 14.84 -5.73
CA GLY A 134 -40.10 15.25 -5.48
C GLY A 134 -39.11 15.14 -6.65
N VAL A 135 -39.52 14.73 -7.86
CA VAL A 135 -38.62 14.65 -9.04
C VAL A 135 -39.04 15.63 -10.15
N PRO A 136 -38.56 16.91 -10.12
CA PRO A 136 -38.92 17.90 -11.13
C PRO A 136 -38.08 17.74 -12.42
N GLY A 137 -38.71 17.27 -13.50
CA GLY A 137 -38.18 17.33 -14.86
C GLY A 137 -38.88 16.41 -15.88
N GLU A 138 -38.85 16.80 -17.15
CA GLU A 138 -39.63 16.18 -18.25
C GLU A 138 -39.04 14.88 -18.82
N ASN A 139 -37.92 14.41 -18.28
CA ASN A 139 -37.19 13.23 -18.76
C ASN A 139 -36.37 12.67 -17.60
N VAL A 140 -36.83 11.62 -16.91
CA VAL A 140 -36.17 11.10 -15.71
C VAL A 140 -35.33 9.86 -16.02
N LEU A 141 -34.08 9.84 -15.56
CA LEU A 141 -33.25 8.64 -15.57
C LEU A 141 -33.16 8.05 -14.16
N PHE A 142 -33.39 6.74 -14.07
CA PHE A 142 -33.05 5.95 -12.89
C PHE A 142 -31.73 5.22 -13.17
N PRO A 143 -30.59 5.71 -12.63
CA PRO A 143 -29.30 5.04 -12.79
C PRO A 143 -29.20 3.81 -11.88
N GLY A 144 -28.31 2.89 -12.22
CA GLY A 144 -27.93 1.78 -11.35
C GLY A 144 -27.31 2.27 -10.05
N HIS A 145 -26.50 3.35 -10.10
CA HIS A 145 -25.86 3.98 -8.94
C HIS A 145 -26.02 5.52 -8.94
N GLY A 146 -26.13 6.10 -7.74
CA GLY A 146 -26.25 7.54 -7.51
C GLY A 146 -27.70 8.06 -7.44
N PRO A 147 -27.89 9.38 -7.29
CA PRO A 147 -29.22 10.00 -7.24
C PRO A 147 -29.98 9.92 -8.58
N VAL A 148 -31.30 10.02 -8.50
CA VAL A 148 -32.18 10.11 -9.69
C VAL A 148 -31.84 11.37 -10.49
N ILE A 149 -31.78 11.24 -11.81
CA ILE A 149 -31.42 12.33 -12.71
C ILE A 149 -32.71 12.94 -13.28
N SER A 150 -33.18 14.05 -12.70
CA SER A 150 -34.45 14.66 -13.11
C SER A 150 -34.39 15.38 -14.46
N LYS A 151 -33.20 15.88 -14.86
CA LYS A 151 -32.92 16.43 -16.19
C LYS A 151 -32.15 15.43 -17.04
N GLY A 152 -32.78 14.29 -17.32
CA GLY A 152 -32.19 13.17 -18.02
C GLY A 152 -31.68 13.53 -19.40
N ARG A 153 -32.53 14.08 -20.27
CA ARG A 153 -32.16 14.46 -21.64
C ARG A 153 -30.99 15.45 -21.69
N ASP A 154 -30.96 16.44 -20.79
CA ASP A 154 -29.83 17.38 -20.68
C ASP A 154 -28.57 16.73 -20.11
N THR A 155 -28.72 15.74 -19.23
CA THR A 155 -27.58 14.96 -18.74
C THR A 155 -26.98 14.09 -19.83
N LEU A 156 -27.81 13.44 -20.67
CA LEU A 156 -27.32 12.71 -21.86
C LEU A 156 -26.67 13.67 -22.87
N ARG A 157 -27.26 14.86 -23.12
CA ARG A 157 -26.63 15.92 -23.93
C ARG A 157 -25.27 16.32 -23.37
N ARG A 158 -25.16 16.52 -22.06
CA ARG A 158 -23.90 16.87 -21.38
C ARG A 158 -22.87 15.74 -21.47
N TYR A 159 -23.29 14.47 -21.35
CA TYR A 159 -22.40 13.32 -21.53
C TYR A 159 -21.87 13.25 -22.97
N ILE A 160 -22.74 13.33 -23.98
CA ILE A 160 -22.33 13.35 -25.40
C ILE A 160 -21.41 14.54 -25.66
N ARG A 161 -21.81 15.76 -25.29
CA ARG A 161 -21.02 16.97 -25.54
C ARG A 161 -19.67 16.91 -24.84
N HIS A 162 -19.60 16.50 -23.58
CA HIS A 162 -18.33 16.35 -22.86
C HIS A 162 -17.41 15.29 -23.49
N ARG A 163 -17.95 14.26 -24.14
CA ARG A 163 -17.16 13.26 -24.86
C ARG A 163 -16.67 13.79 -26.21
N ILE A 164 -17.51 14.51 -26.96
CA ILE A 164 -17.12 15.21 -28.20
C ILE A 164 -16.07 16.29 -27.90
N GLU A 165 -16.30 17.16 -26.91
CA GLU A 165 -15.33 18.17 -26.44
C GLU A 165 -13.98 17.54 -26.07
N ARG A 166 -13.97 16.30 -25.55
CA ARG A 166 -12.74 15.55 -25.25
C ARG A 166 -12.13 14.98 -26.52
N GLU A 167 -12.90 14.38 -27.41
CA GLU A 167 -12.41 13.88 -28.70
C GLU A 167 -11.81 14.99 -29.56
N GLU A 168 -12.41 16.19 -29.58
CA GLU A 168 -11.86 17.39 -30.23
C GLU A 168 -10.54 17.83 -29.60
N GLN A 169 -10.42 17.83 -28.26
CA GLN A 169 -9.15 18.11 -27.57
C GLN A 169 -8.07 17.08 -27.92
N LEU A 170 -8.44 15.80 -27.98
CA LEU A 170 -7.55 14.70 -28.34
C LEU A 170 -7.11 14.80 -29.81
N LEU A 171 -8.02 15.16 -30.74
CA LEU A 171 -7.72 15.37 -32.15
C LEU A 171 -6.81 16.58 -32.37
N ALA A 172 -7.08 17.73 -31.74
CA ALA A 172 -6.23 18.92 -31.84
C ALA A 172 -4.79 18.64 -31.36
N LEU A 173 -4.64 17.87 -30.28
CA LEU A 173 -3.32 17.45 -29.77
C LEU A 173 -2.61 16.43 -30.68
N LEU A 174 -3.35 15.68 -31.50
CA LEU A 174 -2.78 14.74 -32.49
C LEU A 174 -2.47 15.39 -33.84
N THR A 175 -3.23 16.41 -34.27
CA THR A 175 -3.01 17.11 -35.55
C THR A 175 -2.06 18.30 -35.43
N GLY A 176 -1.81 18.78 -34.21
CA GLY A 176 -0.97 19.97 -33.96
C GLY A 176 -1.66 21.29 -34.29
N GLU A 177 -2.98 21.28 -34.54
CA GLU A 177 -3.74 22.52 -34.67
C GLU A 177 -3.93 23.16 -33.28
N PRO A 178 -3.82 24.50 -33.15
CA PRO A 178 -4.02 25.17 -31.87
C PRO A 178 -5.49 25.14 -31.47
N GLY A 179 -5.89 24.13 -30.69
CA GLY A 179 -7.14 24.20 -29.94
C GLY A 179 -7.08 25.39 -28.98
N ASP A 180 -8.07 26.28 -29.03
CA ASP A 180 -8.14 27.57 -28.32
C ASP A 180 -8.18 27.48 -26.77
N LYS A 181 -7.83 26.32 -26.19
CA LYS A 181 -7.67 26.08 -24.76
C LYS A 181 -6.45 25.18 -24.51
N ALA A 182 -5.40 25.76 -23.95
CA ALA A 182 -4.22 25.03 -23.49
C ALA A 182 -4.59 24.07 -22.34
N PHE A 183 -4.76 22.78 -22.66
CA PHE A 183 -4.88 21.67 -21.70
C PHE A 183 -4.19 20.43 -22.25
N GLU A 184 -3.14 19.96 -21.58
CA GLU A 184 -2.49 18.69 -21.90
C GLU A 184 -3.45 17.51 -21.71
N THR A 185 -3.76 16.79 -22.79
CA THR A 185 -4.64 15.60 -22.75
C THR A 185 -4.13 14.53 -23.72
N GLN A 186 -3.48 13.46 -23.22
CA GLN A 186 -2.93 12.42 -24.10
C GLN A 186 -4.02 11.61 -24.82
N ALA A 187 -3.82 11.39 -26.12
CA ALA A 187 -4.71 10.64 -27.01
C ALA A 187 -4.01 9.43 -27.62
N VAL A 188 -4.70 8.29 -27.70
CA VAL A 188 -4.23 7.10 -28.42
C VAL A 188 -5.43 6.46 -29.12
N ALA A 189 -5.30 6.21 -30.43
CA ALA A 189 -6.33 5.60 -31.26
C ALA A 189 -5.74 4.44 -32.11
N PHE A 190 -6.57 3.44 -32.43
CA PHE A 190 -6.21 2.29 -33.27
C PHE A 190 -7.36 1.95 -34.25
N PRO A 191 -7.09 1.43 -35.46
CA PRO A 191 -8.08 1.31 -36.54
C PRO A 191 -8.88 -0.02 -36.57
N GLU A 192 -10.10 0.03 -37.13
CA GLU A 192 -11.01 -1.11 -37.37
C GLU A 192 -10.84 -1.82 -38.72
N ASN A 193 -11.31 -3.09 -38.78
CA ASN A 193 -11.66 -3.90 -39.97
C ASN A 193 -12.48 -5.15 -39.51
N VAL A 194 -13.49 -5.73 -40.22
CA VAL A 194 -14.42 -5.24 -41.26
C VAL A 194 -15.53 -6.31 -41.53
N LEU A 195 -16.65 -5.92 -42.19
CA LEU A 195 -17.67 -6.76 -42.88
C LEU A 195 -18.81 -7.47 -42.07
N ALA A 196 -19.85 -7.87 -42.82
CA ALA A 196 -21.27 -7.62 -42.52
C ALA A 196 -22.26 -8.76 -42.90
N ALA A 197 -23.50 -8.69 -42.37
CA ALA A 197 -24.79 -8.76 -43.10
C ALA A 197 -25.95 -9.69 -42.58
N ARG A 198 -27.14 -9.06 -42.42
CA ARG A 198 -28.53 -9.57 -42.68
C ARG A 198 -29.11 -10.66 -41.76
N LEU A 199 -30.24 -10.47 -41.04
CA LEU A 199 -31.61 -10.19 -41.55
C LEU A 199 -32.60 -9.90 -40.39
N ARG A 200 -33.73 -9.20 -40.65
CA ARG A 200 -34.83 -8.94 -39.68
C ARG A 200 -36.06 -9.83 -39.93
N SER A 201 -36.71 -10.34 -38.89
CA SER A 201 -38.18 -10.47 -38.82
C SER A 201 -38.73 -10.92 -37.45
N GLN A 202 -39.80 -10.24 -37.00
CA GLN A 202 -40.83 -10.67 -36.02
C GLN A 202 -40.41 -11.22 -34.64
N LEU A 203 -40.81 -10.50 -33.58
CA LEU A 203 -40.68 -10.92 -32.18
C LEU A 203 -42.06 -10.94 -31.49
N PRO A 204 -42.37 -11.96 -30.67
CA PRO A 204 -43.66 -12.05 -29.97
C PRO A 204 -43.76 -11.06 -28.80
N ARG A 205 -44.97 -10.57 -28.53
CA ARG A 205 -45.28 -9.87 -27.28
C ARG A 205 -45.42 -10.91 -26.16
N HIS A 206 -44.89 -10.62 -24.98
CA HIS A 206 -45.08 -11.44 -23.78
C HIS A 206 -45.60 -10.53 -22.66
N SER A 207 -46.63 -10.99 -21.94
CA SER A 207 -47.21 -10.32 -20.77
C SER A 207 -46.66 -10.97 -19.50
N TRP A 208 -45.91 -10.22 -18.70
CA TRP A 208 -45.28 -10.69 -17.47
C TRP A 208 -45.83 -9.87 -16.29
N THR A 209 -46.06 -10.49 -15.14
CA THR A 209 -46.26 -9.71 -13.91
C THR A 209 -44.95 -9.04 -13.51
N LEU A 210 -45.02 -7.94 -12.78
CA LEU A 210 -43.83 -7.25 -12.27
C LEU A 210 -42.90 -8.20 -11.47
N HIS A 211 -43.50 -9.10 -10.68
CA HIS A 211 -42.78 -10.09 -9.90
C HIS A 211 -42.09 -11.14 -10.79
N GLN A 212 -42.71 -11.58 -11.90
CA GLN A 212 -42.09 -12.48 -12.88
C GLN A 212 -40.91 -11.82 -13.60
N LEU A 213 -41.01 -10.54 -13.96
CA LEU A 213 -39.91 -9.79 -14.58
C LEU A 213 -38.69 -9.70 -13.64
N ILE A 214 -38.92 -9.39 -12.36
CA ILE A 214 -37.86 -9.38 -11.34
C ILE A 214 -37.30 -10.79 -11.16
N ALA A 215 -38.14 -11.80 -11.00
CA ALA A 215 -37.71 -13.18 -10.81
C ALA A 215 -36.84 -13.69 -11.98
N VAL A 216 -37.17 -13.38 -13.23
CA VAL A 216 -36.35 -13.76 -14.40
C VAL A 216 -35.03 -13.00 -14.45
N LEU A 217 -35.01 -11.71 -14.10
CA LEU A 217 -33.77 -10.92 -14.02
C LEU A 217 -32.82 -11.44 -12.92
N TYR A 218 -33.34 -11.94 -11.80
CA TYR A 218 -32.54 -12.51 -10.71
C TYR A 218 -32.21 -14.01 -10.90
N ALA A 219 -33.07 -14.80 -11.54
CA ALA A 219 -32.84 -16.24 -11.73
C ALA A 219 -31.72 -16.56 -12.75
N ASN A 220 -31.43 -15.66 -13.68
CA ASN A 220 -30.32 -15.81 -14.64
C ASN A 220 -28.97 -15.26 -14.11
N TYR A 221 -28.83 -15.08 -12.80
CA TYR A 221 -27.64 -14.54 -12.13
C TYR A 221 -26.34 -15.34 -12.42
N GLU A 222 -26.43 -16.67 -12.61
CA GLU A 222 -25.26 -17.49 -12.98
C GLU A 222 -24.72 -17.20 -14.40
N LEU A 223 -25.47 -16.45 -15.22
CA LEU A 223 -25.19 -16.17 -16.63
C LEU A 223 -24.86 -14.70 -16.89
N LYS A 224 -24.02 -14.13 -16.01
CA LYS A 224 -23.29 -12.84 -16.18
C LYS A 224 -24.11 -11.57 -16.44
N MET A 225 -25.44 -11.60 -16.47
CA MET A 225 -26.24 -10.37 -16.54
C MET A 225 -25.97 -9.47 -15.32
N TYR A 226 -25.65 -8.20 -15.56
CA TYR A 226 -25.16 -7.35 -14.48
C TYR A 226 -26.28 -6.86 -13.54
N PRO A 227 -26.13 -6.94 -12.19
CA PRO A 227 -27.23 -6.67 -11.24
C PRO A 227 -27.81 -5.25 -11.24
N ALA A 228 -27.15 -4.28 -11.87
CA ALA A 228 -27.47 -2.86 -11.73
C ALA A 228 -28.85 -2.46 -12.27
N VAL A 229 -29.33 -3.06 -13.36
CA VAL A 229 -30.66 -2.78 -13.92
C VAL A 229 -31.76 -3.35 -13.01
N ALA A 230 -31.60 -4.59 -12.55
CA ALA A 230 -32.52 -5.23 -11.61
C ALA A 230 -32.56 -4.51 -10.25
N ARG A 231 -31.41 -4.01 -9.78
CA ARG A 231 -31.31 -3.19 -8.56
C ARG A 231 -31.91 -1.79 -8.75
N GLY A 232 -31.74 -1.17 -9.92
CA GLY A 232 -32.38 0.11 -10.25
C GLY A 232 -33.91 0.00 -10.29
N LEU A 233 -34.44 -1.08 -10.86
CA LEU A 233 -35.87 -1.40 -10.84
C LEU A 233 -36.36 -1.65 -9.41
N LEU A 234 -35.66 -2.48 -8.62
CA LEU A 234 -36.01 -2.74 -7.22
C LEU A 234 -36.02 -1.46 -6.37
N LEU A 235 -35.03 -0.58 -6.53
CA LEU A 235 -34.94 0.71 -5.83
C LEU A 235 -36.03 1.71 -6.27
N HIS A 236 -36.58 1.57 -7.48
CA HIS A 236 -37.73 2.36 -7.93
C HIS A 236 -39.01 1.86 -7.28
N LEU A 237 -39.23 0.54 -7.25
CA LEU A 237 -40.40 -0.09 -6.62
C LEU A 237 -40.43 0.11 -5.10
N GLN A 238 -39.28 -0.01 -4.42
CA GLN A 238 -39.14 0.30 -3.00
C GLN A 238 -39.36 1.78 -2.64
N LYS A 239 -39.39 2.69 -3.64
CA LYS A 239 -39.78 4.09 -3.46
C LYS A 239 -41.26 4.32 -3.73
N LEU A 240 -41.85 3.60 -4.69
CA LEU A 240 -43.30 3.59 -4.92
C LEU A 240 -44.06 2.94 -3.76
N SER A 241 -43.48 1.95 -3.09
CA SER A 241 -44.06 1.27 -1.91
C SER A 241 -43.84 2.02 -0.59
N ARG A 242 -43.57 3.33 -0.61
CA ARG A 242 -43.26 4.14 0.59
C ARG A 242 -44.25 5.28 0.85
N ASP A 243 -45.39 5.28 0.17
CA ASP A 243 -46.57 6.07 0.55
C ASP A 243 -47.54 5.23 1.40
N SER A 244 -47.10 4.89 2.62
CA SER A 244 -47.98 4.49 3.74
C SER A 244 -47.21 4.64 5.06
N ASP A 245 -47.77 5.38 6.01
CA ASP A 245 -47.19 5.58 7.33
C ASP A 245 -46.99 4.26 8.08
N GLU A 246 -45.74 3.85 8.32
CA GLU A 246 -45.28 3.16 9.54
C GLU A 246 -43.75 2.88 9.50
N GLN A 247 -43.05 3.16 10.61
CA GLN A 247 -41.79 2.47 10.94
C GLN A 247 -42.14 1.22 11.75
N PRO A 248 -41.42 0.10 11.55
CA PRO A 248 -40.62 -0.37 12.69
C PRO A 248 -39.25 -1.01 12.34
N SER A 249 -38.58 -1.43 13.41
CA SER A 249 -37.19 -1.85 13.58
C SER A 249 -36.83 -3.30 13.18
N ALA A 250 -35.62 -3.48 12.59
CA ALA A 250 -34.65 -4.59 12.75
C ALA A 250 -35.09 -6.08 12.54
N PRO A 251 -34.19 -7.07 12.36
CA PRO A 251 -32.72 -7.01 12.24
C PRO A 251 -32.15 -7.54 10.89
N PHE A 252 -30.83 -7.41 10.70
CA PHE A 252 -30.10 -8.09 9.62
C PHE A 252 -29.94 -9.60 9.90
N TYR A 253 -30.14 -10.44 8.89
CA TYR A 253 -29.65 -11.81 8.87
C TYR A 253 -28.44 -11.94 7.94
N LEU A 254 -27.41 -12.65 8.44
CA LEU A 254 -26.22 -13.04 7.69
C LEU A 254 -26.56 -14.13 6.67
N VAL A 255 -25.88 -14.10 5.52
CA VAL A 255 -25.79 -15.24 4.59
C VAL A 255 -24.30 -15.51 4.37
N GLU A 256 -23.88 -16.74 4.60
CA GLU A 256 -22.49 -17.18 4.49
C GLU A 256 -22.01 -17.27 3.02
N PRO A 257 -20.71 -17.11 2.74
CA PRO A 257 -20.16 -17.28 1.40
C PRO A 257 -19.96 -18.77 1.05
N LEU A 258 -20.61 -19.24 -0.01
CA LEU A 258 -20.35 -20.55 -0.61
C LEU A 258 -19.20 -20.49 -1.65
N PRO A 259 -18.52 -21.62 -1.93
CA PRO A 259 -17.11 -21.61 -2.33
C PRO A 259 -16.85 -21.26 -3.80
N SER A 260 -15.69 -20.63 -4.05
CA SER A 260 -15.26 -20.23 -5.38
C SER A 260 -14.93 -21.42 -6.28
N THR A 261 -15.71 -21.61 -7.35
CA THR A 261 -15.33 -22.52 -8.45
C THR A 261 -14.40 -21.82 -9.43
N THR A 262 -13.35 -22.54 -9.82
CA THR A 262 -12.22 -22.06 -10.60
C THR A 262 -12.57 -21.81 -12.06
N TRP A 263 -12.32 -20.58 -12.56
CA TRP A 263 -12.14 -20.33 -13.99
C TRP A 263 -10.73 -19.81 -14.28
N ALA A 264 -9.99 -20.59 -15.06
CA ALA A 264 -8.61 -20.29 -15.41
C ALA A 264 -8.51 -19.02 -16.28
N ARG A 265 -8.13 -17.89 -15.66
CA ARG A 265 -7.82 -16.65 -16.39
C ARG A 265 -6.74 -16.90 -17.43
N ASN A 266 -7.02 -16.51 -18.67
CA ASN A 266 -6.02 -16.48 -19.75
C ASN A 266 -5.05 -15.30 -19.49
N LYS A 267 -4.04 -15.53 -18.64
CA LYS A 267 -3.17 -14.51 -17.98
C LYS A 267 -2.37 -13.57 -18.91
N ARG A 268 -2.48 -13.71 -20.23
CA ARG A 268 -1.64 -13.01 -21.21
C ARG A 268 -2.17 -11.64 -21.67
N LEU A 269 -3.50 -11.43 -21.66
CA LEU A 269 -4.13 -10.20 -22.18
C LEU A 269 -4.31 -9.11 -21.11
N VAL A 270 -4.81 -9.46 -19.91
CA VAL A 270 -5.01 -8.51 -18.79
C VAL A 270 -3.70 -7.80 -18.40
N ARG A 271 -2.57 -8.50 -18.55
CA ARG A 271 -1.21 -8.03 -18.19
C ARG A 271 -0.65 -6.92 -19.09
N LYS A 272 -1.36 -6.52 -20.15
CA LYS A 272 -0.92 -5.48 -21.10
C LYS A 272 -1.61 -4.12 -20.92
N ALA A 273 -2.81 -4.09 -20.31
CA ALA A 273 -3.53 -2.85 -20.01
C ALA A 273 -3.21 -2.28 -18.61
N SER A 274 -2.84 -3.14 -17.65
CA SER A 274 -2.40 -2.73 -16.31
C SER A 274 -0.96 -2.19 -16.26
N LYS A 275 -0.47 -1.60 -17.35
CA LYS A 275 0.97 -1.37 -17.62
C LYS A 275 1.32 0.07 -17.98
N MET A 276 0.50 1.03 -17.57
CA MET A 276 0.86 2.45 -17.58
C MET A 276 1.19 2.92 -16.16
N SER A 277 2.29 3.65 -16.04
CA SER A 277 2.67 4.32 -14.79
C SER A 277 1.67 5.43 -14.50
N ASN A 278 1.06 5.38 -13.33
CA ASN A 278 0.28 6.48 -12.77
C ASN A 278 1.18 7.52 -12.08
N ILE A 279 2.51 7.43 -12.18
CA ILE A 279 3.44 8.42 -11.60
C ILE A 279 3.43 9.68 -12.48
N GLN A 280 2.82 10.75 -11.96
CA GLN A 280 2.75 12.06 -12.60
C GLN A 280 3.97 12.92 -12.30
N LYS A 281 4.59 12.71 -11.12
CA LYS A 281 5.76 13.46 -10.67
C LYS A 281 6.54 12.65 -9.64
N VAL A 282 7.87 12.76 -9.72
CA VAL A 282 8.82 12.35 -8.68
C VAL A 282 9.54 13.63 -8.24
N GLN A 283 9.73 13.84 -6.94
CA GLN A 283 10.49 15.00 -6.44
C GLN A 283 11.28 14.66 -5.18
N GLY A 284 12.60 14.81 -5.25
CA GLY A 284 13.50 14.79 -4.10
C GLY A 284 13.66 16.18 -3.48
N ARG A 285 13.86 16.22 -2.17
CA ARG A 285 14.26 17.43 -1.41
C ARG A 285 15.16 17.07 -0.23
N ILE A 286 15.81 18.08 0.33
CA ILE A 286 16.57 17.97 1.58
C ILE A 286 15.63 18.20 2.75
N ILE A 287 15.68 17.30 3.73
CA ILE A 287 15.15 17.48 5.10
C ILE A 287 16.28 17.26 6.10
N ILE A 288 15.99 17.34 7.40
CA ILE A 288 16.97 17.19 8.48
C ILE A 288 16.61 15.97 9.33
N ASP A 289 17.58 15.10 9.61
CA ASP A 289 17.42 13.94 10.49
C ASP A 289 17.42 14.31 11.99
N SER A 290 17.12 13.34 12.84
CA SER A 290 17.03 13.50 14.30
C SER A 290 18.32 13.95 15.00
N ARG A 291 19.45 13.98 14.28
CA ARG A 291 20.76 14.42 14.75
C ARG A 291 21.19 15.75 14.13
N GLY A 292 20.32 16.40 13.35
CA GLY A 292 20.59 17.69 12.72
C GLY A 292 21.33 17.62 11.38
N ASN A 293 21.54 16.42 10.80
CA ASN A 293 22.22 16.27 9.50
C ASN A 293 21.21 16.26 8.34
N PRO A 294 21.60 16.72 7.13
CA PRO A 294 20.77 16.57 5.94
C PRO A 294 20.41 15.11 5.65
N THR A 295 19.21 14.87 5.13
CA THR A 295 18.84 13.60 4.48
C THR A 295 17.82 13.84 3.36
N VAL A 296 17.56 12.80 2.57
CA VAL A 296 16.68 12.84 1.39
C VAL A 296 15.23 12.55 1.79
N GLU A 297 14.31 13.39 1.34
CA GLU A 297 12.88 13.09 1.30
C GLU A 297 12.40 13.05 -0.15
N VAL A 298 11.56 12.07 -0.49
CA VAL A 298 11.00 11.88 -1.84
C VAL A 298 9.48 11.89 -1.82
N ASP A 299 8.88 12.67 -2.72
CA ASP A 299 7.46 12.61 -3.06
C ASP A 299 7.24 11.90 -4.40
N ILE A 300 6.28 10.97 -4.42
CA ILE A 300 5.67 10.38 -5.61
C ILE A 300 4.23 10.92 -5.71
N VAL A 301 3.88 11.55 -6.83
CA VAL A 301 2.52 12.03 -7.10
C VAL A 301 1.84 11.12 -8.12
N THR A 302 0.62 10.70 -7.83
CA THR A 302 -0.25 9.94 -8.73
C THR A 302 -1.68 10.54 -8.70
N PRO A 303 -2.61 10.09 -9.57
CA PRO A 303 -4.02 10.46 -9.47
C PRO A 303 -4.69 10.15 -8.11
N LYS A 304 -4.07 9.34 -7.24
CA LYS A 304 -4.54 9.05 -5.87
C LYS A 304 -4.08 10.09 -4.84
N GLY A 305 -3.07 10.92 -5.18
CA GLY A 305 -2.50 11.92 -4.29
C GLY A 305 -0.97 11.89 -4.24
N LEU A 306 -0.43 12.45 -3.16
CA LEU A 306 1.00 12.58 -2.89
C LEU A 306 1.42 11.55 -1.83
N PHE A 307 2.48 10.80 -2.12
CA PHE A 307 3.03 9.76 -1.27
C PHE A 307 4.49 10.10 -0.96
N ARG A 308 4.86 10.12 0.32
CA ARG A 308 6.11 10.70 0.81
C ARG A 308 6.96 9.69 1.58
N ALA A 309 8.27 9.74 1.39
CA ALA A 309 9.24 8.94 2.13
C ALA A 309 10.43 9.77 2.61
N GLY A 310 10.67 9.76 3.93
CA GLY A 310 11.91 10.24 4.54
C GLY A 310 12.93 9.10 4.68
N VAL A 311 14.19 9.35 4.37
CA VAL A 311 15.26 8.33 4.41
C VAL A 311 16.13 8.49 5.66
N PRO A 312 16.34 7.44 6.47
CA PRO A 312 17.22 7.50 7.65
C PRO A 312 18.72 7.41 7.27
N SER A 313 19.58 7.93 8.14
CA SER A 313 21.05 7.98 8.01
C SER A 313 21.76 7.17 9.10
N GLY A 314 22.90 6.55 8.76
CA GLY A 314 23.74 5.78 9.69
C GLY A 314 24.74 6.61 10.49
N ALA A 315 25.32 6.03 11.54
CA ALA A 315 26.55 6.52 12.19
C ALA A 315 27.74 5.69 11.71
N SER A 316 27.74 4.39 12.04
CA SER A 316 28.55 3.39 11.35
C SER A 316 28.00 3.13 9.95
N THR A 317 28.90 2.97 8.99
CA THR A 317 28.62 2.52 7.62
C THR A 317 29.55 1.34 7.34
N GLY A 318 29.05 0.11 7.47
CA GLY A 318 29.83 -1.09 7.17
C GLY A 318 30.38 -1.06 5.73
N ILE A 319 31.58 -1.61 5.53
CA ILE A 319 32.30 -1.59 4.23
C ILE A 319 31.55 -2.31 3.09
N HIS A 320 30.49 -3.04 3.43
CA HIS A 320 29.66 -3.82 2.54
C HIS A 320 28.21 -3.27 2.37
N GLU A 321 27.85 -2.16 3.05
CA GLU A 321 26.55 -1.50 2.89
C GLU A 321 26.38 -0.90 1.48
N ALA A 322 25.12 -0.70 1.08
CA ALA A 322 24.76 0.19 0.00
C ALA A 322 25.13 1.64 0.37
N VAL A 323 25.73 2.37 -0.57
CA VAL A 323 26.40 3.64 -0.29
C VAL A 323 25.40 4.80 -0.18
N GLU A 324 25.33 5.41 1.00
CA GLU A 324 24.71 6.73 1.17
C GLU A 324 25.54 7.79 0.44
N LEU A 325 24.93 8.49 -0.53
CA LEU A 325 25.63 9.54 -1.27
C LEU A 325 25.61 10.86 -0.49
N ARG A 326 26.80 11.29 -0.05
CA ARG A 326 27.07 12.56 0.64
C ARG A 326 27.90 13.49 -0.25
N ASP A 327 27.71 14.80 -0.11
CA ASP A 327 28.36 15.78 -0.97
C ASP A 327 29.87 15.93 -0.70
N LYS A 328 30.30 15.78 0.56
CA LYS A 328 31.68 15.97 1.04
C LYS A 328 32.23 17.39 0.78
N ASP A 329 31.37 18.39 0.96
CA ASP A 329 31.70 19.82 0.94
C ASP A 329 31.69 20.36 2.37
N ASP A 330 32.85 20.46 3.02
CA ASP A 330 32.95 20.90 4.42
C ASP A 330 32.44 22.32 4.67
N SER A 331 32.30 23.14 3.62
CA SER A 331 31.73 24.49 3.72
C SER A 331 30.21 24.48 3.94
N LYS A 332 29.53 23.34 3.74
CA LYS A 332 28.08 23.18 3.90
C LYS A 332 27.77 21.94 4.72
N TRP A 333 26.91 22.09 5.73
CA TRP A 333 26.42 20.96 6.53
C TRP A 333 27.54 20.07 7.09
N VAL A 334 28.71 20.66 7.39
CA VAL A 334 29.94 19.95 7.83
C VAL A 334 30.27 18.71 6.99
N GLY A 335 30.22 18.85 5.65
CA GLY A 335 30.53 17.78 4.70
C GLY A 335 29.38 16.82 4.42
N LYS A 336 28.29 16.88 5.20
CA LYS A 336 27.17 15.93 5.18
C LYS A 336 25.99 16.35 4.28
N GLY A 337 26.19 17.28 3.35
CA GLY A 337 25.18 17.61 2.33
C GLY A 337 24.68 16.38 1.56
N VAL A 338 23.48 16.48 1.00
CA VAL A 338 22.87 15.46 0.11
C VAL A 338 22.32 16.08 -1.19
N ASP A 339 22.81 17.25 -1.58
CA ASP A 339 22.43 17.97 -2.82
C ASP A 339 22.57 17.05 -4.04
N LYS A 340 23.67 16.29 -4.16
CA LYS A 340 23.89 15.32 -5.25
C LYS A 340 22.86 14.19 -5.27
N ALA A 341 22.47 13.67 -4.10
CA ALA A 341 21.47 12.60 -4.00
C ALA A 341 20.07 13.11 -4.39
N VAL A 342 19.73 14.34 -3.97
CA VAL A 342 18.49 15.02 -4.35
C VAL A 342 18.45 15.34 -5.85
N ALA A 343 19.57 15.79 -6.44
CA ALA A 343 19.70 15.96 -7.88
C ALA A 343 19.52 14.62 -8.63
N ASN A 344 20.11 13.52 -8.15
CA ASN A 344 19.90 12.20 -8.74
C ASN A 344 18.42 11.76 -8.70
N VAL A 345 17.64 12.12 -7.66
CA VAL A 345 16.18 11.88 -7.65
C VAL A 345 15.47 12.73 -8.72
N ASN A 346 15.76 14.03 -8.78
CA ASN A 346 15.03 14.99 -9.63
C ASN A 346 15.39 14.91 -11.12
N ASP A 347 16.67 14.76 -11.43
CA ASP A 347 17.22 14.95 -12.78
C ASP A 347 17.48 13.61 -13.50
N VAL A 348 17.56 12.50 -12.76
CA VAL A 348 17.87 11.17 -13.32
C VAL A 348 16.76 10.15 -13.04
N ILE A 349 16.49 9.84 -11.76
CA ILE A 349 15.53 8.79 -11.40
C ILE A 349 14.11 9.18 -11.80
N GLY A 350 13.67 10.40 -11.47
CA GLY A 350 12.31 10.87 -11.73
C GLY A 350 11.91 10.80 -13.21
N PRO A 351 12.66 11.43 -14.14
CA PRO A 351 12.36 11.40 -15.57
C PRO A 351 12.33 9.99 -16.14
N GLU A 352 13.33 9.16 -15.84
CA GLU A 352 13.40 7.79 -16.38
C GLU A 352 12.36 6.86 -15.76
N LEU A 353 12.00 7.00 -14.47
CA LEU A 353 10.93 6.22 -13.83
C LEU A 353 9.54 6.58 -14.39
N ILE A 354 9.24 7.86 -14.63
CA ILE A 354 7.99 8.27 -15.29
C ILE A 354 7.91 7.67 -16.70
N LYS A 355 8.98 7.85 -17.49
CA LYS A 355 9.13 7.32 -18.85
C LYS A 355 9.09 5.79 -18.93
N SER A 356 9.47 5.08 -17.87
CA SER A 356 9.47 3.61 -17.82
C SER A 356 8.07 3.00 -17.99
N GLY A 357 7.01 3.74 -17.63
CA GLY A 357 5.64 3.23 -17.64
C GLY A 357 5.35 2.16 -16.58
N ILE A 358 6.25 1.87 -15.65
CA ILE A 358 6.05 0.81 -14.64
C ILE A 358 4.99 1.26 -13.60
N PRO A 359 3.95 0.46 -13.33
CA PRO A 359 2.93 0.79 -12.33
C PRO A 359 3.48 0.78 -10.90
N VAL A 360 3.03 1.72 -10.05
CA VAL A 360 3.41 1.80 -8.61
C VAL A 360 3.08 0.54 -7.80
N THR A 361 2.13 -0.27 -8.26
CA THR A 361 1.78 -1.57 -7.66
C THR A 361 2.77 -2.70 -7.98
N SER A 362 3.75 -2.45 -8.86
CA SER A 362 4.74 -3.43 -9.33
C SER A 362 6.09 -3.19 -8.67
N GLN A 363 6.12 -3.17 -7.32
CA GLN A 363 7.28 -2.81 -6.50
C GLN A 363 8.60 -3.44 -7.00
N LYS A 364 8.62 -4.75 -7.29
CA LYS A 364 9.82 -5.43 -7.78
C LYS A 364 10.27 -4.94 -9.15
N GLU A 365 9.36 -4.66 -10.08
CA GLU A 365 9.70 -4.15 -11.42
C GLU A 365 10.30 -2.73 -11.32
N ILE A 366 9.85 -1.91 -10.34
CA ILE A 366 10.43 -0.60 -10.04
C ILE A 366 11.79 -0.72 -9.34
N ASP A 367 11.92 -1.55 -8.30
CA ASP A 367 13.19 -1.70 -7.59
C ASP A 367 14.27 -2.31 -8.51
N ASP A 368 13.94 -3.33 -9.31
CA ASP A 368 14.82 -3.88 -10.36
C ASP A 368 15.26 -2.80 -11.37
N PHE A 369 14.34 -1.89 -11.72
CA PHE A 369 14.62 -0.76 -12.62
C PHE A 369 15.57 0.27 -11.97
N LEU A 370 15.35 0.63 -10.71
CA LEU A 370 16.22 1.57 -9.98
C LEU A 370 17.63 1.03 -9.80
N ILE A 371 17.76 -0.25 -9.42
CA ILE A 371 19.04 -0.96 -9.31
C ILE A 371 19.77 -0.95 -10.67
N LYS A 372 19.05 -1.20 -11.77
CA LYS A 372 19.62 -1.19 -13.12
C LYS A 372 20.02 0.20 -13.62
N LEU A 373 19.27 1.25 -13.24
CA LEU A 373 19.55 2.64 -13.62
C LEU A 373 20.82 3.17 -12.94
N ASP A 374 21.06 2.75 -11.70
CA ASP A 374 22.34 2.92 -11.02
C ASP A 374 23.43 2.08 -11.70
N GLY A 375 23.26 0.75 -11.72
CA GLY A 375 24.17 -0.18 -12.38
C GLY A 375 25.45 -0.51 -11.60
N THR A 376 25.61 -0.05 -10.35
CA THR A 376 26.69 -0.44 -9.45
C THR A 376 26.19 -1.44 -8.41
N PRO A 377 27.05 -2.37 -7.91
CA PRO A 377 26.63 -3.40 -6.96
C PRO A 377 26.22 -2.84 -5.59
N ASN A 378 26.68 -1.65 -5.23
CA ASN A 378 26.46 -0.99 -3.94
C ASN A 378 25.62 0.29 -4.04
N LYS A 379 24.93 0.53 -5.17
CA LYS A 379 24.06 1.71 -5.38
C LYS A 379 24.79 3.06 -5.26
N GLY A 380 26.11 3.08 -5.47
CA GLY A 380 26.98 4.23 -5.20
C GLY A 380 27.02 5.31 -6.28
N LYS A 381 26.37 5.12 -7.43
CA LYS A 381 26.34 6.12 -8.52
C LYS A 381 25.19 7.11 -8.32
N LEU A 382 23.99 6.62 -8.00
CA LEU A 382 22.82 7.43 -7.69
C LEU A 382 22.70 7.72 -6.18
N GLY A 383 23.21 6.83 -5.35
CA GLY A 383 23.09 6.85 -3.89
C GLY A 383 21.96 5.95 -3.42
N ALA A 384 22.25 5.05 -2.46
CA ALA A 384 21.25 4.21 -1.81
C ALA A 384 20.13 5.02 -1.15
N ASN A 385 20.47 6.22 -0.65
CA ASN A 385 19.52 7.19 -0.11
C ASN A 385 18.55 7.76 -1.17
N ALA A 386 19.02 8.05 -2.39
CA ALA A 386 18.15 8.47 -3.48
C ALA A 386 17.20 7.34 -3.93
N ILE A 387 17.73 6.12 -4.09
CA ILE A 387 16.98 4.94 -4.53
C ILE A 387 15.93 4.52 -3.50
N LEU A 388 16.30 4.43 -2.22
CA LEU A 388 15.40 3.99 -1.17
C LEU A 388 14.21 4.94 -0.99
N GLY A 389 14.44 6.26 -1.04
CA GLY A 389 13.36 7.25 -0.92
C GLY A 389 12.29 7.05 -2.00
N VAL A 390 12.72 6.81 -3.25
CA VAL A 390 11.81 6.46 -4.36
C VAL A 390 11.13 5.11 -4.11
N SER A 391 11.88 4.07 -3.71
CA SER A 391 11.37 2.73 -3.41
C SER A 391 10.24 2.73 -2.37
N ILE A 392 10.43 3.45 -1.25
CA ILE A 392 9.43 3.58 -0.17
C ILE A 392 8.23 4.41 -0.62
N ALA A 393 8.46 5.55 -1.28
CA ALA A 393 7.36 6.42 -1.73
C ALA A 393 6.49 5.74 -2.80
N VAL A 394 7.10 4.90 -3.65
CA VAL A 394 6.39 4.00 -4.57
C VAL A 394 5.60 2.93 -3.81
N ALA A 395 6.14 2.31 -2.76
CA ALA A 395 5.38 1.33 -1.97
C ALA A 395 4.12 1.95 -1.33
N LYS A 396 4.26 3.17 -0.79
CA LYS A 396 3.14 3.98 -0.28
C LYS A 396 2.11 4.30 -1.39
N ALA A 397 2.57 4.65 -2.59
CA ALA A 397 1.69 4.87 -3.74
C ALA A 397 0.99 3.58 -4.22
N GLY A 398 1.66 2.43 -4.17
CA GLY A 398 1.10 1.11 -4.48
C GLY A 398 -0.02 0.71 -3.49
N ALA A 399 0.19 0.97 -2.20
CA ALA A 399 -0.83 0.81 -1.17
C ALA A 399 -2.05 1.72 -1.41
N GLY A 400 -1.81 3.00 -1.73
CA GLY A 400 -2.85 3.97 -2.08
C GLY A 400 -3.61 3.66 -3.37
N GLU A 401 -2.95 3.06 -4.38
CA GLU A 401 -3.60 2.60 -5.61
C GLU A 401 -4.57 1.44 -5.33
N LYS A 402 -4.16 0.47 -4.49
CA LYS A 402 -5.01 -0.64 -4.04
C LYS A 402 -6.06 -0.26 -2.98
N GLY A 403 -5.90 0.88 -2.30
CA GLY A 403 -6.81 1.33 -1.25
C GLY A 403 -6.66 0.56 0.07
N VAL A 404 -5.45 0.08 0.37
CA VAL A 404 -5.14 -0.69 1.59
C VAL A 404 -4.05 0.01 2.43
N PRO A 405 -3.93 -0.27 3.74
CA PRO A 405 -2.81 0.18 4.56
C PRO A 405 -1.45 -0.28 4.02
N LEU A 406 -0.36 0.42 4.38
CA LEU A 406 0.98 0.10 3.88
C LEU A 406 1.45 -1.29 4.34
N TYR A 407 1.29 -1.65 5.62
CA TYR A 407 1.58 -3.00 6.11
C TYR A 407 0.84 -4.10 5.32
N ALA A 408 -0.42 -3.86 4.93
CA ALA A 408 -1.21 -4.82 4.16
C ALA A 408 -0.70 -4.94 2.71
N TYR A 409 -0.37 -3.81 2.06
CA TYR A 409 0.25 -3.82 0.73
C TYR A 409 1.61 -4.54 0.74
N LEU A 410 2.45 -4.26 1.74
CA LEU A 410 3.74 -4.91 1.91
C LEU A 410 3.58 -6.41 2.24
N SER A 411 2.54 -6.81 3.00
CA SER A 411 2.25 -8.21 3.28
C SER A 411 1.91 -9.02 2.03
N GLU A 412 1.25 -8.40 1.04
CA GLU A 412 1.02 -9.02 -0.27
C GLU A 412 2.31 -9.20 -1.08
N LEU A 413 3.33 -8.35 -0.88
CA LEU A 413 4.63 -8.46 -1.54
C LEU A 413 5.52 -9.53 -0.89
N SER A 414 5.48 -9.67 0.44
CA SER A 414 6.19 -10.69 1.21
C SER A 414 5.47 -12.04 1.26
N ASN A 415 4.21 -12.11 0.82
CA ASN A 415 3.30 -13.27 0.95
C ASN A 415 2.99 -13.66 2.41
N THR A 416 3.09 -12.70 3.33
CA THR A 416 2.70 -12.87 4.74
C THR A 416 1.18 -12.99 4.87
N LYS A 417 0.72 -13.92 5.72
CA LYS A 417 -0.70 -14.19 5.95
C LYS A 417 -1.22 -13.50 7.21
N LYS A 418 -2.54 -13.39 7.31
CA LYS A 418 -3.24 -13.09 8.57
C LYS A 418 -3.34 -14.37 9.45
N PRO A 419 -3.39 -14.25 10.80
CA PRO A 419 -3.32 -13.01 11.57
C PRO A 419 -1.95 -12.34 11.47
N TYR A 420 -1.93 -11.00 11.49
CA TYR A 420 -0.67 -10.26 11.49
C TYR A 420 0.02 -10.36 12.84
N VAL A 421 1.35 -10.27 12.85
CA VAL A 421 2.15 -10.28 14.07
C VAL A 421 2.62 -8.86 14.41
N LEU A 422 2.28 -8.38 15.60
CA LEU A 422 2.86 -7.16 16.17
C LEU A 422 4.22 -7.51 16.81
N PRO A 423 5.32 -6.82 16.44
CA PRO A 423 6.66 -7.15 16.91
C PRO A 423 6.87 -6.80 18.39
N ALA A 424 7.70 -7.58 19.08
CA ALA A 424 8.25 -7.23 20.38
C ALA A 424 9.19 -6.00 20.24
N PRO A 425 8.96 -4.90 20.98
CA PRO A 425 9.83 -3.73 20.91
C PRO A 425 11.09 -3.95 21.75
N ALA A 426 12.25 -4.03 21.09
CA ALA A 426 13.55 -3.90 21.72
C ALA A 426 13.85 -2.40 21.88
N MET A 427 13.73 -1.91 23.10
CA MET A 427 13.86 -0.49 23.42
C MET A 427 15.25 -0.19 23.97
N ASN A 428 16.09 0.52 23.22
CA ASN A 428 17.39 1.01 23.69
C ASN A 428 17.19 2.00 24.85
N VAL A 429 17.73 1.69 26.04
CA VAL A 429 17.52 2.50 27.25
C VAL A 429 18.80 2.91 27.99
N ILE A 430 19.94 2.24 27.76
CA ILE A 430 21.27 2.68 28.19
C ILE A 430 22.23 2.59 27.00
N ASN A 431 22.92 3.69 26.71
CA ASN A 431 23.93 3.80 25.66
C ASN A 431 25.36 3.69 26.24
N GLY A 432 26.22 2.99 25.49
CA GLY A 432 27.67 2.99 25.61
C GLY A 432 28.29 3.12 24.22
N GLY A 433 29.39 2.40 23.97
CA GLY A 433 30.07 2.35 22.67
C GLY A 433 30.33 3.73 22.07
N SER A 434 30.19 3.84 20.75
CA SER A 434 30.32 5.10 20.02
C SER A 434 29.09 6.02 20.17
N HIS A 435 27.99 5.54 20.77
CA HIS A 435 26.78 6.31 21.07
C HIS A 435 26.86 7.13 22.37
N ALA A 436 27.89 6.95 23.21
CA ALA A 436 28.04 7.68 24.47
C ALA A 436 29.50 7.92 24.90
N GLY A 437 29.80 9.13 25.39
CA GLY A 437 31.10 9.52 25.94
C GLY A 437 31.45 8.96 27.33
N ASN A 438 30.77 7.90 27.78
CA ASN A 438 31.12 7.15 29.00
C ASN A 438 32.22 6.10 28.72
N SER A 439 32.69 5.40 29.74
CA SER A 439 33.67 4.29 29.59
C SER A 439 33.07 2.97 29.07
N LEU A 440 31.76 2.85 28.89
CA LEU A 440 31.10 1.58 28.59
C LEU A 440 31.39 1.11 27.16
N ALA A 441 32.00 -0.05 26.98
CA ALA A 441 32.36 -0.55 25.65
C ALA A 441 31.14 -0.93 24.80
N PHE A 442 30.20 -1.69 25.34
CA PHE A 442 29.02 -2.17 24.61
C PHE A 442 28.10 -1.00 24.24
N GLN A 443 27.54 -1.01 23.03
CA GLN A 443 26.84 0.14 22.47
C GLN A 443 25.44 0.37 23.03
N GLU A 444 24.62 -0.67 23.20
CA GLU A 444 23.24 -0.53 23.66
C GLU A 444 22.81 -1.65 24.62
N PHE A 445 22.05 -1.25 25.63
CA PHE A 445 21.35 -2.16 26.52
C PHE A 445 19.86 -1.88 26.37
N MET A 446 19.15 -2.87 25.81
CA MET A 446 17.76 -2.79 25.44
C MET A 446 16.88 -3.58 26.42
N ILE A 447 15.67 -3.08 26.68
CA ILE A 447 14.62 -3.84 27.36
C ILE A 447 13.60 -4.37 26.35
N VAL A 448 13.10 -5.59 26.57
CA VAL A 448 12.14 -6.27 25.70
C VAL A 448 10.95 -6.79 26.52
N PRO A 449 9.76 -6.16 26.44
CA PRO A 449 8.55 -6.58 27.16
C PRO A 449 7.88 -7.86 26.60
N THR A 450 8.60 -8.98 26.61
CA THR A 450 8.17 -10.29 26.07
C THR A 450 6.95 -10.89 26.76
N GLY A 451 6.74 -10.59 28.04
CA GLY A 451 5.66 -11.15 28.86
C GLY A 451 4.31 -10.45 28.74
N ALA A 452 4.22 -9.37 27.95
CA ALA A 452 2.98 -8.68 27.63
C ALA A 452 2.04 -9.54 26.74
N LYS A 453 0.74 -9.21 26.73
CA LYS A 453 -0.28 -9.88 25.90
C LYS A 453 -0.68 -9.10 24.65
N THR A 454 -0.42 -7.80 24.65
CA THR A 454 -0.66 -6.90 23.51
C THR A 454 0.52 -5.96 23.34
N PHE A 455 0.66 -5.38 22.15
CA PHE A 455 1.66 -4.36 21.88
C PHE A 455 1.41 -3.10 22.73
N THR A 456 0.14 -2.70 22.94
CA THR A 456 -0.23 -1.64 23.89
C THR A 456 0.28 -1.92 25.31
N GLU A 457 0.14 -3.16 25.80
CA GLU A 457 0.70 -3.53 27.11
C GLU A 457 2.24 -3.51 27.10
N ALA A 458 2.88 -3.98 26.03
CA ALA A 458 4.33 -3.95 25.88
C ALA A 458 4.90 -2.53 25.91
N ILE A 459 4.31 -1.59 25.16
CA ILE A 459 4.71 -0.17 25.18
C ILE A 459 4.56 0.44 26.57
N ARG A 460 3.48 0.11 27.28
CA ARG A 460 3.24 0.57 28.65
C ARG A 460 4.32 0.04 29.61
N MET A 461 4.59 -1.27 29.60
CA MET A 461 5.66 -1.88 30.40
C MET A 461 7.02 -1.22 30.15
N GLY A 462 7.42 -1.10 28.87
CA GLY A 462 8.70 -0.49 28.49
C GLY A 462 8.83 0.97 28.92
N THR A 463 7.76 1.76 28.78
CA THR A 463 7.72 3.17 29.21
C THR A 463 7.83 3.30 30.73
N GLU A 464 7.14 2.45 31.50
CA GLU A 464 7.21 2.45 32.97
C GLU A 464 8.60 2.01 33.48
N VAL A 465 9.23 1.02 32.85
CA VAL A 465 10.64 0.64 33.16
C VAL A 465 11.59 1.78 32.83
N TYR A 466 11.50 2.38 31.65
CA TYR A 466 12.34 3.51 31.23
C TYR A 466 12.22 4.71 32.18
N HIS A 467 11.01 5.05 32.65
CA HIS A 467 10.82 6.10 33.64
C HIS A 467 11.32 5.75 35.04
N ASN A 468 11.30 4.48 35.45
CA ASN A 468 11.94 4.07 36.70
C ASN A 468 13.48 4.07 36.58
N LEU A 469 14.03 3.60 35.45
CA LEU A 469 15.45 3.72 35.13
C LEU A 469 15.93 5.18 35.20
N LYS A 470 15.17 6.13 34.66
CA LYS A 470 15.47 7.56 34.78
C LYS A 470 15.62 8.01 36.24
N LYS A 471 14.78 7.52 37.15
CA LYS A 471 14.85 7.84 38.59
C LYS A 471 16.07 7.20 39.24
N VAL A 472 16.36 5.93 38.93
CA VAL A 472 17.54 5.20 39.43
C VAL A 472 18.82 5.93 39.01
N ILE A 473 18.96 6.22 37.71
CA ILE A 473 20.09 6.96 37.15
C ILE A 473 20.22 8.34 37.79
N LYS A 474 19.12 9.10 37.91
CA LYS A 474 19.13 10.41 38.59
C LYS A 474 19.67 10.32 40.02
N SER A 475 19.29 9.28 40.75
CA SER A 475 19.66 9.10 42.15
C SER A 475 21.11 8.66 42.33
N LYS A 476 21.69 7.92 41.37
CA LYS A 476 23.05 7.38 41.47
C LYS A 476 24.11 8.25 40.79
N TYR A 477 23.78 8.91 39.67
CA TYR A 477 24.73 9.67 38.84
C TYR A 477 24.38 11.16 38.67
N GLY A 478 23.29 11.63 39.29
CA GLY A 478 22.84 13.02 39.21
C GLY A 478 21.90 13.30 38.03
N ILE A 479 21.41 14.54 37.95
CA ILE A 479 20.37 14.93 36.97
C ILE A 479 20.86 14.88 35.51
N ASP A 480 22.11 15.27 35.26
CA ASP A 480 22.65 15.37 33.89
C ASP A 480 22.82 14.01 33.22
N ALA A 481 23.04 12.95 34.00
CA ALA A 481 23.05 11.57 33.52
C ALA A 481 21.66 11.10 33.01
N THR A 482 20.60 11.88 33.21
CA THR A 482 19.26 11.64 32.64
C THR A 482 18.99 12.35 31.32
N ASN A 483 20.00 13.04 30.77
CA ASN A 483 20.04 13.42 29.36
C ASN A 483 20.11 12.16 28.49
N VAL A 484 19.66 12.30 27.24
CA VAL A 484 19.47 11.17 26.31
C VAL A 484 20.39 11.29 25.10
N GLY A 485 20.87 10.16 24.60
CA GLY A 485 21.63 10.08 23.36
C GLY A 485 20.74 10.20 22.11
N ASP A 486 21.34 9.95 20.95
CA ASP A 486 20.68 10.03 19.64
C ASP A 486 19.39 9.20 19.56
N GLU A 487 19.35 8.07 20.25
CA GLU A 487 18.24 7.11 20.20
C GLU A 487 17.30 7.17 21.41
N GLY A 488 17.53 8.12 22.31
CA GLY A 488 16.66 8.36 23.47
C GLY A 488 17.04 7.58 24.73
N GLY A 489 17.95 6.61 24.64
CA GLY A 489 18.52 5.94 25.82
C GLY A 489 19.41 6.88 26.66
N PHE A 490 19.56 6.60 27.94
CA PHE A 490 20.42 7.37 28.85
C PHE A 490 21.91 7.06 28.64
N ALA A 491 22.79 8.00 28.99
CA ALA A 491 24.24 7.80 28.93
C ALA A 491 24.92 7.99 30.32
N PRO A 492 24.54 7.20 31.35
CA PRO A 492 25.21 7.27 32.64
C PRO A 492 26.69 6.87 32.52
N ASN A 493 27.54 7.42 33.40
CA ASN A 493 28.96 7.10 33.42
C ASN A 493 29.24 5.78 34.18
N VAL A 494 28.69 4.68 33.66
CA VAL A 494 28.90 3.32 34.16
C VAL A 494 30.26 2.77 33.75
N LYS A 495 30.84 1.96 34.63
CA LYS A 495 32.21 1.43 34.49
C LYS A 495 32.30 0.03 33.85
N SER A 496 31.17 -0.66 33.69
CA SER A 496 31.11 -2.03 33.19
C SER A 496 29.72 -2.38 32.66
N ALA A 497 29.63 -3.44 31.86
CA ALA A 497 28.36 -4.00 31.41
C ALA A 497 27.56 -4.60 32.58
N ASP A 498 28.20 -5.21 33.59
CA ASP A 498 27.54 -5.63 34.84
C ASP A 498 26.80 -4.47 35.51
N GLU A 499 27.44 -3.30 35.64
CA GLU A 499 26.80 -2.13 36.26
C GLU A 499 25.61 -1.59 35.44
N ALA A 500 25.67 -1.67 34.12
CA ALA A 500 24.54 -1.33 33.26
C ALA A 500 23.38 -2.33 33.41
N LEU A 501 23.68 -3.63 33.44
CA LEU A 501 22.71 -4.72 33.59
C LEU A 501 22.05 -4.70 34.98
N ASP A 502 22.80 -4.43 36.05
CA ASP A 502 22.29 -4.30 37.41
C ASP A 502 21.31 -3.11 37.54
N LEU A 503 21.58 -1.98 36.87
CA LEU A 503 20.64 -0.84 36.79
C LEU A 503 19.34 -1.21 36.08
N LEU A 504 19.41 -2.04 35.02
CA LEU A 504 18.21 -2.52 34.32
C LEU A 504 17.39 -3.46 35.20
N LEU A 505 18.02 -4.39 35.92
CA LEU A 505 17.32 -5.24 36.89
C LEU A 505 16.63 -4.40 37.97
N GLU A 506 17.31 -3.41 38.55
CA GLU A 506 16.73 -2.51 39.54
C GLU A 506 15.52 -1.73 38.97
N ALA A 507 15.60 -1.25 37.72
CA ALA A 507 14.52 -0.54 37.06
C ALA A 507 13.31 -1.44 36.73
N ILE A 508 13.56 -2.67 36.26
CA ILE A 508 12.52 -3.68 35.98
C ILE A 508 11.81 -4.09 37.28
N SER A 509 12.58 -4.30 38.35
CA SER A 509 12.07 -4.61 39.69
C SER A 509 11.18 -3.49 40.23
N LYS A 510 11.67 -2.23 40.19
CA LYS A 510 10.91 -1.04 40.63
C LYS A 510 9.66 -0.75 39.79
N ALA A 511 9.59 -1.26 38.56
CA ALA A 511 8.40 -1.17 37.71
C ALA A 511 7.43 -2.35 37.92
N GLY A 512 7.82 -3.42 38.62
CA GLY A 512 6.98 -4.59 38.88
C GLY A 512 6.90 -5.58 37.71
N TYR A 513 7.91 -5.62 36.84
CA TYR A 513 7.92 -6.45 35.61
C TYR A 513 9.01 -7.54 35.57
N GLU A 514 9.48 -7.97 36.74
CA GLU A 514 10.37 -9.15 36.85
C GLU A 514 9.74 -10.37 36.16
N GLY A 515 10.54 -11.08 35.36
CA GLY A 515 10.07 -12.22 34.55
C GLY A 515 9.13 -11.87 33.39
N LYS A 516 8.79 -10.60 33.16
CA LYS A 516 7.98 -10.12 32.02
C LYS A 516 8.72 -9.20 31.06
N VAL A 517 9.83 -8.62 31.50
CA VAL A 517 10.74 -7.81 30.67
C VAL A 517 12.10 -8.49 30.67
N ASN A 518 12.55 -8.86 29.46
CA ASN A 518 13.87 -9.40 29.18
C ASN A 518 14.84 -8.29 28.75
N ILE A 519 16.11 -8.66 28.58
CA ILE A 519 17.18 -7.77 28.08
C ILE A 519 17.65 -8.25 26.70
N SER A 520 17.97 -7.29 25.83
CA SER A 520 18.73 -7.50 24.60
C SER A 520 19.96 -6.59 24.63
N LEU A 521 21.06 -7.01 24.02
CA LEU A 521 22.30 -6.23 23.93
C LEU A 521 22.64 -5.98 22.47
N ASP A 522 23.09 -4.77 22.15
CA ASP A 522 23.94 -4.52 20.97
C ASP A 522 25.33 -4.16 21.49
N VAL A 523 26.31 -4.95 21.07
CA VAL A 523 27.70 -4.77 21.48
C VAL A 523 28.43 -3.84 20.52
N ALA A 524 28.12 -3.88 19.22
CA ALA A 524 28.87 -3.24 18.12
C ALA A 524 30.40 -3.47 18.21
N SER A 525 30.81 -4.72 18.44
CA SER A 525 32.21 -5.02 18.83
C SER A 525 33.28 -4.73 17.76
N SER A 526 32.90 -4.59 16.48
CA SER A 526 33.75 -4.06 15.41
C SER A 526 34.40 -2.73 15.78
N GLU A 527 33.71 -1.86 16.52
CA GLU A 527 34.21 -0.55 16.97
C GLU A 527 35.41 -0.65 17.93
N PHE A 528 35.60 -1.81 18.56
CA PHE A 528 36.69 -2.07 19.51
C PHE A 528 37.53 -3.31 19.18
N TYR A 529 37.43 -3.83 17.96
CA TYR A 529 38.30 -4.87 17.45
C TYR A 529 39.63 -4.30 16.95
N LYS A 530 40.74 -4.83 17.45
CA LYS A 530 42.12 -4.38 17.15
C LYS A 530 43.06 -5.58 17.19
N ASP A 531 43.87 -5.74 16.12
CA ASP A 531 44.95 -6.73 16.04
C ASP A 531 44.54 -8.18 16.42
N GLY A 532 43.34 -8.61 16.03
CA GLY A 532 42.81 -9.96 16.33
C GLY A 532 42.20 -10.12 17.73
N LYS A 533 41.98 -9.02 18.44
CA LYS A 533 41.49 -8.97 19.83
C LYS A 533 40.47 -7.84 20.04
N TYR A 534 39.85 -7.83 21.22
CA TYR A 534 38.81 -6.88 21.60
C TYR A 534 39.27 -6.01 22.79
N ASP A 535 39.14 -4.70 22.60
CA ASP A 535 39.58 -3.66 23.54
C ASP A 535 38.38 -3.10 24.32
N LEU A 536 38.04 -3.72 25.46
CA LEU A 536 36.92 -3.27 26.31
C LEU A 536 37.15 -1.91 27.01
N ASP A 537 38.30 -1.24 26.76
CA ASP A 537 38.60 0.12 27.20
C ASP A 537 38.92 1.04 26.00
N PHE A 538 38.42 0.73 24.78
CA PHE A 538 38.83 1.41 23.54
C PHE A 538 38.66 2.94 23.51
N LYS A 539 37.77 3.47 24.34
CA LYS A 539 37.52 4.92 24.51
C LYS A 539 38.57 5.62 25.37
N ASN A 540 39.42 4.87 26.08
CA ASN A 540 40.62 5.38 26.72
C ASN A 540 41.75 5.47 25.68
N PRO A 541 42.29 6.67 25.37
CA PRO A 541 43.41 6.83 24.45
C PRO A 541 44.70 6.12 24.90
N ASN A 542 44.77 5.73 26.18
CA ASN A 542 45.85 4.97 26.80
C ASN A 542 45.39 3.55 27.21
N SER A 543 44.47 2.94 26.45
CA SER A 543 44.12 1.53 26.64
C SER A 543 45.38 0.66 26.56
N ASP A 544 45.40 -0.39 27.37
CA ASP A 544 46.54 -1.26 27.62
C ASP A 544 46.41 -2.54 26.79
N PRO A 545 47.21 -2.74 25.72
CA PRO A 545 47.06 -3.88 24.82
C PRO A 545 47.29 -5.24 25.47
N SER A 546 47.90 -5.28 26.67
CA SER A 546 48.02 -6.52 27.45
C SER A 546 46.68 -7.00 28.04
N LYS A 547 45.68 -6.12 28.13
CA LYS A 547 44.32 -6.42 28.62
C LYS A 547 43.32 -6.72 27.50
N TRP A 548 43.71 -6.56 26.23
CA TRP A 548 42.83 -6.90 25.10
C TRP A 548 42.62 -8.41 25.05
N ILE A 549 41.35 -8.80 24.97
CA ILE A 549 40.90 -10.18 25.09
C ILE A 549 40.62 -10.81 23.72
N SER A 550 40.78 -12.12 23.61
CA SER A 550 40.40 -12.88 22.42
C SER A 550 38.87 -13.01 22.28
N GLY A 551 38.38 -13.31 21.08
CA GLY A 551 36.96 -13.63 20.85
C GLY A 551 36.47 -14.78 21.75
N LYS A 552 37.33 -15.74 22.11
CA LYS A 552 37.00 -16.83 23.05
C LYS A 552 36.78 -16.34 24.48
N GLU A 553 37.61 -15.42 24.97
CA GLU A 553 37.45 -14.81 26.31
C GLU A 553 36.21 -13.92 26.34
N LEU A 554 35.95 -13.17 25.27
CA LEU A 554 34.75 -12.35 25.13
C LEU A 554 33.46 -13.21 25.05
N ALA A 555 33.50 -14.35 24.35
CA ALA A 555 32.42 -15.35 24.36
C ALA A 555 32.11 -15.85 25.79
N GLN A 556 33.15 -16.10 26.60
CA GLN A 556 32.97 -16.52 28.00
C GLN A 556 32.32 -15.43 28.87
N ILE A 557 32.60 -14.15 28.60
CA ILE A 557 31.92 -13.02 29.26
C ILE A 557 30.42 -13.03 28.91
N TYR A 558 30.06 -13.16 27.63
CA TYR A 558 28.65 -13.27 27.21
C TYR A 558 27.95 -14.48 27.85
N MET A 559 28.59 -15.64 27.87
CA MET A 559 28.05 -16.84 28.52
C MET A 559 27.90 -16.68 30.03
N GLY A 560 28.71 -15.81 30.67
CA GLY A 560 28.50 -15.37 32.05
C GLY A 560 27.25 -14.50 32.21
N TYR A 561 27.07 -13.53 31.32
CA TYR A 561 25.90 -12.64 31.34
C TYR A 561 24.59 -13.35 31.04
N ILE A 562 24.55 -14.25 30.06
CA ILE A 562 23.36 -15.07 29.73
C ILE A 562 22.91 -15.92 30.93
N LYS A 563 23.85 -16.37 31.78
CA LYS A 563 23.53 -17.14 33.01
C LYS A 563 23.08 -16.26 34.18
N LYS A 564 23.52 -15.00 34.24
CA LYS A 564 23.30 -14.07 35.37
C LYS A 564 22.07 -13.17 35.17
N TYR A 565 21.73 -12.85 33.91
CA TYR A 565 20.73 -11.85 33.53
C TYR A 565 19.71 -12.44 32.56
N PRO A 566 18.48 -11.88 32.47
CA PRO A 566 17.40 -12.37 31.60
C PRO A 566 17.62 -11.94 30.13
N ILE A 567 18.82 -12.17 29.60
CA ILE A 567 19.22 -11.82 28.24
C ILE A 567 18.65 -12.86 27.26
N ILE A 568 17.97 -12.38 26.22
CA ILE A 568 17.35 -13.22 25.17
C ILE A 568 17.95 -12.99 23.78
N SER A 569 18.74 -11.93 23.62
CA SER A 569 19.47 -11.67 22.38
C SER A 569 20.74 -10.85 22.57
N ILE A 570 21.73 -11.10 21.72
CA ILE A 570 22.97 -10.31 21.59
C ILE A 570 23.21 -10.04 20.10
N GLU A 571 23.38 -8.77 19.77
CA GLU A 571 23.69 -8.20 18.45
C GLU A 571 25.17 -7.81 18.40
N ASP A 572 25.82 -8.13 17.28
CA ASP A 572 27.26 -7.92 16.98
C ASP A 572 28.28 -8.23 18.11
N PRO A 573 28.24 -9.44 18.70
CA PRO A 573 29.17 -9.90 19.74
C PRO A 573 30.64 -9.98 19.29
N PHE A 574 30.92 -10.07 18.00
CA PHE A 574 32.28 -10.12 17.44
C PHE A 574 32.38 -9.26 16.19
N ASP A 575 33.62 -8.96 15.78
CA ASP A 575 33.90 -8.21 14.54
C ASP A 575 33.19 -8.85 13.34
N GLN A 576 32.80 -8.00 12.39
CA GLN A 576 32.07 -8.39 11.18
C GLN A 576 32.71 -9.55 10.39
N ASP A 577 34.03 -9.79 10.49
CA ASP A 577 34.72 -10.90 9.81
C ASP A 577 35.37 -11.95 10.77
N ASP A 578 35.17 -11.87 12.09
CA ASP A 578 35.63 -12.88 13.07
C ASP A 578 34.70 -14.12 13.12
N TRP A 579 34.49 -14.72 11.96
CA TRP A 579 33.53 -15.80 11.72
C TRP A 579 33.65 -16.99 12.68
N GLU A 580 34.84 -17.29 13.20
CA GLU A 580 35.06 -18.41 14.13
C GLU A 580 34.48 -18.11 15.51
N ALA A 581 34.66 -16.89 16.03
CA ALA A 581 34.09 -16.48 17.30
C ALA A 581 32.55 -16.46 17.26
N TRP A 582 31.98 -15.93 16.17
CA TRP A 582 30.54 -15.96 15.89
C TRP A 582 29.95 -17.38 15.97
N SER A 583 30.46 -18.31 15.14
CA SER A 583 29.99 -19.69 15.12
C SER A 583 30.17 -20.40 16.47
N THR A 584 31.23 -20.09 17.22
CA THR A 584 31.48 -20.65 18.55
C THR A 584 30.42 -20.21 19.56
N LEU A 585 30.17 -18.90 19.68
CA LEU A 585 29.15 -18.39 20.61
C LEU A 585 27.75 -18.88 20.24
N ARG A 586 27.40 -18.84 18.94
CA ARG A 586 26.09 -19.29 18.44
C ARG A 586 25.80 -20.74 18.83
N ALA A 587 26.82 -21.61 18.82
CA ALA A 587 26.67 -23.01 19.21
C ALA A 587 26.40 -23.22 20.72
N GLU A 588 26.86 -22.30 21.58
CA GLU A 588 26.76 -22.44 23.04
C GLU A 588 25.65 -21.58 23.68
N ALA A 589 25.29 -20.45 23.07
CA ALA A 589 24.50 -19.40 23.72
C ALA A 589 23.02 -19.74 23.98
N GLY A 590 22.40 -20.57 23.13
CA GLY A 590 20.99 -20.98 23.25
C GLY A 590 19.94 -19.88 23.05
N ILE A 591 20.37 -18.65 22.80
CA ILE A 591 19.53 -17.45 22.59
C ILE A 591 19.59 -16.97 21.14
N THR A 592 18.97 -15.83 20.82
CA THR A 592 19.10 -15.21 19.50
C THR A 592 20.40 -14.41 19.40
N ILE A 593 21.31 -14.84 18.53
CA ILE A 593 22.49 -14.08 18.12
C ILE A 593 22.14 -13.36 16.81
N ILE A 594 22.21 -12.02 16.82
CA ILE A 594 21.79 -11.16 15.72
C ILE A 594 23.03 -10.65 14.99
N GLY A 595 23.04 -10.76 13.66
CA GLY A 595 24.07 -10.16 12.81
C GLY A 595 23.60 -8.87 12.16
N ASP A 596 24.20 -7.75 12.53
CA ASP A 596 24.04 -6.43 11.92
C ASP A 596 25.21 -6.13 10.98
N ASP A 597 26.36 -5.63 11.46
CA ASP A 597 27.57 -5.41 10.63
C ASP A 597 28.07 -6.71 9.99
N LEU A 598 27.88 -7.86 10.65
CA LEU A 598 28.16 -9.19 10.08
C LEU A 598 27.44 -9.41 8.73
N THR A 599 26.21 -8.93 8.60
CA THR A 599 25.33 -9.24 7.46
C THR A 599 25.05 -8.04 6.56
N VAL A 600 25.07 -6.82 7.09
CA VAL A 600 24.67 -5.53 6.49
C VAL A 600 23.42 -5.60 5.61
N THR A 601 22.43 -6.40 6.01
CA THR A 601 21.22 -6.70 5.21
C THR A 601 21.53 -7.24 3.79
N ASN A 602 22.73 -7.78 3.56
CA ASN A 602 23.23 -8.21 2.26
C ASN A 602 23.02 -9.73 2.04
N PRO A 603 22.27 -10.15 0.99
CA PRO A 603 21.96 -11.56 0.75
C PRO A 603 23.16 -12.50 0.59
N LEU A 604 24.34 -12.00 0.19
CA LEU A 604 25.56 -12.82 0.10
C LEU A 604 26.16 -13.06 1.49
N ARG A 605 26.28 -12.03 2.33
CA ARG A 605 26.79 -12.18 3.71
C ARG A 605 25.81 -12.97 4.58
N ILE A 606 24.50 -12.81 4.40
CA ILE A 606 23.48 -13.65 5.04
C ILE A 606 23.70 -15.13 4.68
N LYS A 607 23.89 -15.48 3.41
CA LYS A 607 24.19 -16.87 3.00
C LYS A 607 25.48 -17.40 3.63
N THR A 608 26.55 -16.61 3.62
CA THR A 608 27.83 -16.99 4.26
C THR A 608 27.66 -17.21 5.76
N ALA A 609 26.86 -16.39 6.45
CA ALA A 609 26.55 -16.53 7.86
C ALA A 609 25.67 -17.75 8.18
N VAL A 610 24.71 -18.09 7.31
CA VAL A 610 23.96 -19.36 7.34
C VAL A 610 24.89 -20.56 7.17
N GLU A 611 25.72 -20.59 6.12
CA GLU A 611 26.66 -21.68 5.82
C GLU A 611 27.64 -21.95 6.97
N LYS A 612 28.10 -20.87 7.64
CA LYS A 612 29.00 -20.93 8.79
C LYS A 612 28.28 -21.15 10.14
N LYS A 613 26.95 -21.07 10.19
CA LYS A 613 26.16 -21.01 11.43
C LYS A 613 26.64 -19.91 12.39
N ALA A 614 26.99 -18.74 11.83
CA ALA A 614 27.60 -17.64 12.56
C ALA A 614 26.61 -16.95 13.52
N CYS A 615 25.36 -16.80 13.10
CA CYS A 615 24.28 -16.24 13.92
C CYS A 615 22.97 -17.01 13.66
N ASN A 616 21.86 -16.57 14.25
CA ASN A 616 20.52 -17.16 14.05
C ASN A 616 19.42 -16.08 14.07
N GLY A 617 19.81 -14.85 13.71
CA GLY A 617 18.99 -13.65 13.70
C GLY A 617 19.58 -12.60 12.75
N LEU A 618 18.72 -11.92 12.00
CA LEU A 618 19.07 -10.83 11.09
C LEU A 618 18.60 -9.49 11.68
N LEU A 619 19.49 -8.49 11.75
CA LEU A 619 19.06 -7.10 11.86
C LEU A 619 18.71 -6.55 10.47
N LEU A 620 17.45 -6.17 10.24
CA LEU A 620 16.99 -5.69 8.94
C LEU A 620 16.93 -4.16 8.92
N LYS A 621 17.94 -3.53 8.32
CA LYS A 621 17.98 -2.08 8.06
C LYS A 621 17.74 -1.82 6.58
N ILE A 622 16.54 -1.36 6.22
CA ILE A 622 16.13 -1.20 4.82
C ILE A 622 17.05 -0.28 3.98
N ASN A 623 17.75 0.65 4.62
CA ASN A 623 18.71 1.54 3.95
C ASN A 623 20.11 0.94 3.75
N GLN A 624 20.50 -0.12 4.48
CA GLN A 624 21.76 -0.84 4.22
C GLN A 624 21.74 -1.58 2.88
N ILE A 625 20.56 -2.02 2.41
CA ILE A 625 20.40 -2.68 1.10
C ILE A 625 19.81 -1.74 0.04
N GLY A 626 18.94 -0.80 0.41
CA GLY A 626 18.54 0.33 -0.41
C GLY A 626 17.25 0.19 -1.23
N THR A 627 16.54 -0.95 -1.17
CA THR A 627 15.16 -1.07 -1.73
C THR A 627 14.25 -1.91 -0.84
N ILE A 628 12.93 -1.69 -0.96
CA ILE A 628 11.92 -2.53 -0.31
C ILE A 628 12.00 -3.99 -0.81
N SER A 629 12.14 -4.20 -2.12
CA SER A 629 12.17 -5.57 -2.67
C SER A 629 13.38 -6.38 -2.21
N GLU A 630 14.58 -5.78 -2.11
CA GLU A 630 15.75 -6.47 -1.57
C GLU A 630 15.64 -6.69 -0.06
N SER A 631 15.04 -5.73 0.68
CA SER A 631 14.78 -5.88 2.12
C SER A 631 13.85 -7.05 2.43
N ILE A 632 12.76 -7.20 1.66
CA ILE A 632 11.84 -8.35 1.78
C ILE A 632 12.58 -9.67 1.46
N GLN A 633 13.42 -9.69 0.41
CA GLN A 633 14.20 -10.88 0.06
C GLN A 633 15.24 -11.25 1.13
N ALA A 634 15.90 -10.27 1.76
CA ALA A 634 16.84 -10.51 2.85
C ALA A 634 16.15 -11.11 4.09
N ALA A 635 14.97 -10.56 4.47
CA ALA A 635 14.15 -11.11 5.55
C ALA A 635 13.66 -12.54 5.25
N GLN A 636 13.10 -12.78 4.05
CA GLN A 636 12.64 -14.11 3.64
C GLN A 636 13.78 -15.14 3.59
N LEU A 637 14.98 -14.74 3.17
CA LEU A 637 16.16 -15.59 3.18
C LEU A 637 16.53 -16.03 4.61
N ALA A 638 16.60 -15.09 5.55
CA ALA A 638 16.87 -15.38 6.96
C ALA A 638 15.76 -16.26 7.58
N GLN A 639 14.49 -15.93 7.35
CA GLN A 639 13.34 -16.71 7.82
C GLN A 639 13.33 -18.14 7.24
N SER A 640 13.78 -18.33 5.99
CA SER A 640 13.89 -19.65 5.37
C SER A 640 14.95 -20.57 6.00
N ASP A 641 15.93 -19.99 6.71
CA ASP A 641 16.90 -20.71 7.54
C ASP A 641 16.51 -20.73 9.03
N ASN A 642 15.24 -20.43 9.35
CA ASN A 642 14.69 -20.38 10.71
C ASN A 642 15.20 -19.23 11.61
N TRP A 643 15.77 -18.16 11.04
CA TRP A 643 16.27 -17.04 11.84
C TRP A 643 15.17 -16.05 12.23
N ALA A 644 15.31 -15.45 13.41
CA ALA A 644 14.59 -14.23 13.77
C ALA A 644 14.94 -13.06 12.83
N VAL A 645 14.00 -12.13 12.67
CA VAL A 645 14.24 -10.88 11.95
C VAL A 645 13.88 -9.72 12.86
N MET A 646 14.87 -8.93 13.24
CA MET A 646 14.66 -7.70 13.99
C MET A 646 14.71 -6.53 13.01
N VAL A 647 13.54 -5.96 12.69
CA VAL A 647 13.49 -4.75 11.85
C VAL A 647 14.03 -3.57 12.64
N SER A 648 14.92 -2.78 12.03
CA SER A 648 15.70 -1.78 12.75
C SER A 648 15.64 -0.39 12.12
N HIS A 649 15.66 0.62 13.01
CA HIS A 649 15.92 2.03 12.70
C HIS A 649 17.40 2.28 12.30
N ARG A 650 17.77 3.56 12.17
CA ARG A 650 19.17 4.00 12.29
C ARG A 650 19.29 5.11 13.35
N SER A 651 20.52 5.42 13.74
CA SER A 651 20.80 6.50 14.70
C SER A 651 20.34 7.88 14.20
N GLY A 652 20.40 8.18 12.91
CA GLY A 652 19.75 9.35 12.30
C GLY A 652 18.40 9.00 11.69
N GLU A 653 17.32 9.11 12.46
CA GLU A 653 15.96 8.82 11.98
C GLU A 653 15.19 10.07 11.55
N THR A 654 14.05 9.85 10.90
CA THR A 654 13.07 10.87 10.50
C THR A 654 11.71 10.62 11.18
N GLU A 655 10.72 11.46 10.91
CA GLU A 655 9.33 11.22 11.30
C GLU A 655 8.65 10.06 10.53
N ASP A 656 9.28 9.52 9.48
CA ASP A 656 8.72 8.44 8.66
C ASP A 656 8.53 7.16 9.49
N THR A 657 7.39 6.49 9.35
CA THR A 657 7.05 5.29 10.14
C THR A 657 7.14 3.99 9.37
N THR A 658 7.68 3.99 8.14
CA THR A 658 7.69 2.82 7.22
C THR A 658 8.20 1.53 7.87
N ILE A 659 9.20 1.59 8.74
CA ILE A 659 9.74 0.38 9.38
C ILE A 659 8.74 -0.33 10.31
N SER A 660 7.74 0.38 10.85
CA SER A 660 6.63 -0.22 11.59
C SER A 660 5.75 -1.08 10.68
N ASP A 661 5.39 -0.54 9.51
CA ASP A 661 4.61 -1.27 8.51
C ASP A 661 5.40 -2.48 7.96
N VAL A 662 6.71 -2.33 7.74
CA VAL A 662 7.62 -3.41 7.32
C VAL A 662 7.70 -4.53 8.36
N ALA A 663 7.81 -4.21 9.66
CA ALA A 663 7.90 -5.21 10.72
C ALA A 663 6.65 -6.10 10.80
N VAL A 664 5.46 -5.49 10.67
CA VAL A 664 4.18 -6.21 10.62
C VAL A 664 4.04 -6.98 9.30
N ALA A 665 4.39 -6.37 8.17
CA ALA A 665 4.29 -6.99 6.85
C ALA A 665 5.21 -8.21 6.66
N LEU A 666 6.29 -8.32 7.43
CA LEU A 666 7.22 -9.45 7.39
C LEU A 666 6.92 -10.52 8.46
N ASN A 667 5.94 -10.31 9.34
CA ASN A 667 5.80 -11.04 10.61
C ASN A 667 7.18 -11.18 11.32
N SER A 668 7.95 -10.09 11.37
CA SER A 668 9.35 -10.11 11.80
C SER A 668 9.52 -10.61 13.25
N GLY A 669 8.53 -10.35 14.09
CA GLY A 669 8.49 -10.75 15.49
C GLY A 669 9.20 -9.79 16.42
N ILE A 670 10.20 -9.03 15.94
CA ILE A 670 10.97 -8.08 16.75
C ILE A 670 11.19 -6.75 15.98
N ILE A 671 11.20 -5.63 16.70
CA ILE A 671 11.56 -4.30 16.17
C ILE A 671 12.49 -3.54 17.14
N LYS A 672 13.62 -3.04 16.64
CA LYS A 672 14.56 -2.13 17.32
C LYS A 672 14.36 -0.72 16.77
N THR A 673 13.76 0.18 17.56
CA THR A 673 13.48 1.56 17.09
C THR A 673 13.75 2.64 18.14
N GLY A 674 14.64 2.38 19.09
CA GLY A 674 15.13 3.32 20.10
C GLY A 674 14.36 3.29 21.43
N ALA A 675 14.56 4.29 22.28
CA ALA A 675 13.82 4.42 23.53
C ALA A 675 12.34 4.80 23.30
N PRO A 676 11.46 4.66 24.30
CA PRO A 676 10.15 5.34 24.34
C PRO A 676 10.32 6.84 24.65
N ALA A 677 11.26 7.50 23.95
CA ALA A 677 11.61 8.91 24.04
C ALA A 677 12.16 9.40 22.71
N ARG A 678 12.01 10.71 22.44
CA ARG A 678 12.28 11.39 21.15
C ARG A 678 11.31 10.96 20.04
N SER A 679 10.78 11.94 19.30
CA SER A 679 9.59 11.73 18.47
C SER A 679 9.84 10.89 17.22
N GLU A 680 11.04 10.88 16.68
CA GLU A 680 11.44 10.03 15.56
C GLU A 680 11.41 8.52 15.92
N ARG A 681 11.52 8.20 17.22
CA ARG A 681 11.41 6.85 17.79
C ARG A 681 9.95 6.53 18.11
N VAL A 682 9.33 7.42 18.89
CA VAL A 682 7.93 7.32 19.34
C VAL A 682 6.94 7.33 18.17
N ALA A 683 7.27 7.92 17.02
CA ALA A 683 6.45 7.84 15.80
C ALA A 683 6.22 6.40 15.34
N LYS A 684 7.24 5.54 15.39
CA LYS A 684 7.15 4.12 14.99
C LYS A 684 6.32 3.31 15.99
N TYR A 685 6.52 3.53 17.29
CA TYR A 685 5.69 2.92 18.33
C TYR A 685 4.22 3.36 18.21
N ASN A 686 3.96 4.63 17.96
CA ASN A 686 2.61 5.14 17.72
C ASN A 686 1.99 4.62 16.41
N ALA A 687 2.78 4.31 15.39
CA ALA A 687 2.27 3.63 14.19
C ALA A 687 1.83 2.19 14.52
N LEU A 688 2.63 1.43 15.27
CA LEU A 688 2.28 0.07 15.69
C LEU A 688 1.04 0.03 16.61
N LEU A 689 0.88 0.99 17.53
CA LEU A 689 -0.34 1.15 18.34
C LEU A 689 -1.59 1.40 17.47
N ARG A 690 -1.45 2.19 16.39
CA ARG A 690 -2.55 2.39 15.43
C ARG A 690 -2.85 1.12 14.65
N ILE A 691 -1.83 0.39 14.20
CA ILE A 691 -2.00 -0.89 13.48
C ILE A 691 -2.76 -1.89 14.35
N GLU A 692 -2.34 -2.10 15.61
CA GLU A 692 -3.03 -2.94 16.59
C GLU A 692 -4.50 -2.52 16.77
N SER A 693 -4.79 -1.22 16.84
CA SER A 693 -6.18 -0.73 16.96
C SER A 693 -7.05 -0.98 15.71
N THR A 694 -6.44 -1.23 14.54
CA THR A 694 -7.14 -1.49 13.27
C THR A 694 -7.20 -2.97 12.87
N GLU A 695 -6.37 -3.81 13.47
CA GLU A 695 -6.24 -5.23 13.18
C GLU A 695 -6.47 -6.05 14.47
N PRO A 696 -7.75 -6.21 14.91
CA PRO A 696 -8.08 -6.79 16.21
C PRO A 696 -7.72 -8.28 16.34
N ASP A 697 -7.52 -8.98 15.22
CA ASP A 697 -7.07 -10.37 15.17
C ASP A 697 -5.53 -10.50 15.24
N ALA A 698 -4.79 -9.38 15.24
CA ALA A 698 -3.33 -9.41 15.22
C ALA A 698 -2.75 -9.81 16.58
N VAL A 699 -1.69 -10.61 16.56
CA VAL A 699 -1.10 -11.25 17.74
C VAL A 699 0.22 -10.58 18.09
N TYR A 700 0.42 -10.24 19.36
CA TYR A 700 1.71 -9.76 19.85
C TYR A 700 2.72 -10.91 19.93
N ALA A 701 3.89 -10.73 19.30
CA ALA A 701 4.93 -11.76 19.24
C ALA A 701 5.49 -12.16 20.61
N GLY A 702 5.73 -11.17 21.49
CA GLY A 702 6.37 -11.40 22.79
C GLY A 702 7.70 -12.17 22.65
N ILE A 703 7.83 -13.28 23.38
CA ILE A 703 9.01 -14.17 23.28
C ILE A 703 9.02 -14.99 21.97
N ASP A 704 7.88 -15.23 21.33
CA ASP A 704 7.76 -16.12 20.17
C ASP A 704 8.33 -15.54 18.86
N GLY A 705 8.76 -14.27 18.89
CA GLY A 705 9.53 -13.62 17.83
C GLY A 705 11.03 -13.94 17.83
N PHE A 706 11.54 -14.60 18.88
CA PHE A 706 12.97 -14.89 19.06
C PHE A 706 13.33 -16.33 18.65
N THR A 707 14.57 -16.53 18.24
CA THR A 707 15.17 -17.85 17.99
C THR A 707 15.70 -18.43 19.31
N HIS A 708 15.51 -19.73 19.54
CA HIS A 708 16.02 -20.44 20.70
C HIS A 708 17.00 -21.54 20.27
N GLY A 709 18.29 -21.20 20.16
CA GLY A 709 19.32 -22.10 19.62
C GLY A 709 19.10 -22.42 18.14
N ASP A 710 18.66 -23.64 17.85
CA ASP A 710 18.24 -24.09 16.51
C ASP A 710 16.72 -23.98 16.28
N GLU A 711 15.93 -23.66 17.30
CA GLU A 711 14.47 -23.58 17.17
C GLU A 711 14.03 -22.23 16.57
N ALA A 712 13.38 -22.33 15.40
CA ALA A 712 12.76 -21.20 14.70
C ALA A 712 11.79 -20.39 15.58
N PRO A 713 11.76 -19.05 15.46
CA PRO A 713 10.67 -18.23 15.96
C PRO A 713 9.30 -18.78 15.56
N LYS A 714 8.36 -18.86 16.51
CA LYS A 714 7.03 -19.45 16.23
C LYS A 714 6.21 -18.57 15.28
N VAL A 715 6.49 -17.27 15.23
CA VAL A 715 5.86 -16.30 14.32
C VAL A 715 6.12 -16.60 12.83
N ILE A 716 7.16 -17.37 12.49
CA ILE A 716 7.48 -17.78 11.11
C ILE A 716 6.67 -19.02 10.67
N ARG A 717 6.11 -19.78 11.62
CA ARG A 717 5.41 -21.05 11.35
C ARG A 717 3.90 -20.92 11.08
N GLN A 718 3.38 -19.70 10.90
CA GLN A 718 1.94 -19.39 10.77
C GLN A 718 1.55 -18.99 9.32
#